data_AF-A0A349DUX0-F1
#
_entry.id   AF-A0A349DUX0-F1
#
_cell.length_a   1.000
_cell.length_b   1.000
_cell.length_c   1.000
_cell.angle_alpha   90.00
_cell.angle_beta   90.00
_cell.angle_gamma   90.00
#
_symmetry.space_group_name_H-M   'P 1'
#
loop_
_entity.id
_entity.type
_entity.pdbx_description
1 polymer ?
#
loop_
_entity_poly.entity_id
_entity_poly.type
_entity_poly.pdbx_seq_one_letter_code
_entity_poly.pdbx_strand_id
1 'polypeptide(L)'
;MGDKLYYAHFELKTNEINSLVELAKKYPIGVGTLRQLNKYLSTCYESLQRHCRKNKLNLHFNLLNPNAKVLWLVFYFFQHKSVYFPKLYQIPLPWPQNTLGQWVKTAEADRFETLLLIELIASQSHQSKSHPPINLEFLQKALHILLLRKTQAIVQDEIDFMGLAAKIKKSIVLSKVKKLEIQSQGQEYQMPDSLATFTRLDQFVIQDNFNQYGNLLSPSLFQHKKVTEITLNHCQLNELLYTFRTKQLSTLDLANNRFTQVPQSLLKTAQLHTLSLANNQLTNLPKKFSQLKALHELDLTGNQMTEFPAVLLNMEHLKEVNLQSNLIETLPQDFEQYFQHRRIDLRDNWLQTLPDQVKDLFKKSTQSYSTRALLLLGNPLELLPEHLCPFIIQEIKKVPKSKLSPRTLTCLFCWANFHPQAILRQAALQKLEQIITKKHHQLMLQKWRYSTTPSKVTLFKFVYRFGELLQLDWSLLTYWLKYLHTKEVFHIDLTNIDVKNIAFESLEAWPKLRSLRLSKNPLRKVAVGVTRLPHLQKLYLDKASLAKDYENRYDYALPLEISHMEKLIQLDLQENYLQSLPPGIGLMDNLRTLNLRSNLLNEFPIELCELAPLEILDISFNQITMLPNDLVALLQLKEFCLNNNYLKSLPVLPESLEVLELGHNKFESFPVEVLELPSLQILKIHQNPFTEIPEAIRQLTNLKELWISKAQDNLELKKWLPKDISLVVH
;
A
#
# COMPACT_ATOMS: atom_id res chain seq x y z
N MET A 1 -23.35 -37.69 -73.39
CA MET A 1 -24.64 -37.84 -72.67
C MET A 1 -24.49 -37.06 -71.38
N GLY A 2 -24.90 -35.80 -71.27
CA GLY A 2 -26.21 -35.28 -71.61
C GLY A 2 -26.99 -35.21 -70.30
N ASP A 3 -26.83 -34.12 -69.54
CA ASP A 3 -27.91 -33.57 -68.71
C ASP A 3 -27.63 -32.11 -68.34
N LYS A 4 -28.24 -31.26 -69.17
CA LYS A 4 -28.87 -29.97 -68.90
C LYS A 4 -28.44 -29.25 -67.61
N LEU A 5 -27.67 -28.18 -67.82
CA LEU A 5 -27.73 -26.95 -67.04
C LEU A 5 -29.19 -26.47 -66.94
N TYR A 6 -29.91 -26.88 -65.91
CA TYR A 6 -31.10 -26.16 -65.47
C TYR A 6 -30.65 -24.92 -64.69
N TYR A 7 -30.82 -23.77 -65.32
CA TYR A 7 -30.85 -22.47 -64.67
C TYR A 7 -31.99 -22.48 -63.64
N ALA A 8 -31.69 -22.65 -62.35
CA ALA A 8 -32.59 -22.23 -61.30
C ALA A 8 -32.37 -20.73 -61.08
N HIS A 9 -33.35 -19.93 -61.50
CA HIS A 9 -33.42 -18.51 -61.21
C HIS A 9 -33.45 -18.29 -59.68
N PHE A 10 -32.49 -17.52 -59.17
CA PHE A 10 -32.48 -17.07 -57.78
C PHE A 10 -33.43 -15.89 -57.64
N GLU A 11 -34.61 -16.08 -57.05
CA GLU A 11 -35.42 -14.98 -56.54
C GLU A 11 -35.04 -14.71 -55.08
N LEU A 12 -33.98 -13.91 -54.91
CA LEU A 12 -33.87 -13.04 -53.74
C LEU A 12 -34.99 -11.99 -53.86
N LYS A 13 -35.61 -11.55 -52.74
CA LYS A 13 -36.57 -10.44 -52.83
C LYS A 13 -35.85 -9.20 -53.36
N THR A 14 -36.51 -8.44 -54.23
CA THR A 14 -35.95 -7.28 -54.95
C THR A 14 -35.19 -6.31 -54.04
N ASN A 15 -35.62 -6.18 -52.77
CA ASN A 15 -35.01 -5.29 -51.78
C ASN A 15 -33.64 -5.78 -51.24
N GLU A 16 -33.44 -7.08 -51.14
CA GLU A 16 -32.17 -7.69 -50.67
C GLU A 16 -31.13 -7.70 -51.80
N ILE A 17 -31.59 -7.94 -53.03
CA ILE A 17 -30.80 -7.78 -54.27
C ILE A 17 -30.31 -6.34 -54.42
N ASN A 18 -31.22 -5.38 -54.27
CA ASN A 18 -30.90 -3.97 -54.41
C ASN A 18 -29.91 -3.53 -53.33
N SER A 19 -29.99 -4.08 -52.10
CA SER A 19 -29.06 -3.79 -51.01
C SER A 19 -27.64 -4.29 -51.27
N LEU A 20 -27.47 -5.50 -51.84
CA LEU A 20 -26.16 -6.04 -52.21
C LEU A 20 -25.53 -5.32 -53.41
N VAL A 21 -26.36 -4.91 -54.37
CA VAL A 21 -25.92 -4.14 -55.56
C VAL A 21 -25.61 -2.68 -55.20
N GLU A 22 -26.40 -2.03 -54.34
CA GLU A 22 -26.11 -0.71 -53.73
C GLU A 22 -24.80 -0.74 -52.92
N LEU A 23 -24.60 -1.79 -52.12
CA LEU A 23 -23.38 -1.97 -51.36
C LEU A 23 -22.17 -2.13 -52.28
N ALA A 24 -22.27 -2.92 -53.35
CA ALA A 24 -21.20 -3.11 -54.34
C ALA A 24 -20.87 -1.82 -55.11
N LYS A 25 -21.87 -0.98 -55.41
CA LYS A 25 -21.72 0.33 -56.07
C LYS A 25 -21.00 1.38 -55.23
N LYS A 26 -21.01 1.26 -53.88
CA LYS A 26 -20.25 2.15 -52.97
C LYS A 26 -18.75 1.83 -52.92
N TYR A 27 -18.30 0.80 -53.62
CA TYR A 27 -16.89 0.46 -53.85
C TYR A 27 -16.58 0.57 -55.34
N PRO A 28 -15.31 0.69 -55.78
CA PRO A 28 -14.94 0.78 -57.20
C PRO A 28 -15.11 -0.55 -57.95
N ILE A 29 -16.19 -1.28 -57.67
CA ILE A 29 -16.62 -2.49 -58.33
C ILE A 29 -17.70 -2.04 -59.32
N GLY A 30 -17.32 -1.88 -60.59
CA GLY A 30 -18.20 -1.36 -61.65
C GLY A 30 -19.32 -2.33 -62.05
N VAL A 31 -20.24 -2.63 -61.14
CA VAL A 31 -21.35 -3.56 -61.34
C VAL A 31 -22.68 -2.86 -61.06
N GLY A 32 -23.45 -2.62 -62.12
CA GLY A 32 -24.76 -1.95 -62.08
C GLY A 32 -25.96 -2.90 -62.04
N THR A 33 -25.75 -4.20 -62.25
CA THR A 33 -26.81 -5.22 -62.32
C THR A 33 -26.39 -6.54 -61.64
N LEU A 34 -27.38 -7.34 -61.22
CA LEU A 34 -27.17 -8.66 -60.61
C LEU A 34 -26.29 -9.58 -61.48
N ARG A 35 -26.47 -9.50 -62.82
CA ARG A 35 -25.73 -10.29 -63.80
C ARG A 35 -24.25 -9.88 -63.87
N GLN A 36 -23.96 -8.59 -63.72
CA GLN A 36 -22.59 -8.06 -63.69
C GLN A 36 -21.90 -8.39 -62.37
N LEU A 37 -22.61 -8.32 -61.24
CA LEU A 37 -22.09 -8.75 -59.94
C LEU A 37 -21.76 -10.25 -59.95
N ASN A 38 -22.66 -11.12 -60.44
CA ASN A 38 -22.40 -12.55 -60.60
C ASN A 38 -21.22 -12.86 -61.53
N LYS A 39 -21.06 -12.11 -62.63
CA LYS A 39 -19.93 -12.27 -63.56
C LYS A 39 -18.61 -11.84 -62.93
N TYR A 40 -18.58 -10.66 -62.31
CA TYR A 40 -17.41 -10.14 -61.58
C TYR A 40 -16.98 -11.13 -60.49
N LEU A 41 -17.96 -11.66 -59.75
CA LEU A 41 -17.72 -12.64 -58.72
C LEU A 41 -17.13 -13.94 -59.35
N SER A 42 -17.80 -14.54 -60.33
CA SER A 42 -17.32 -15.77 -60.97
C SER A 42 -15.87 -15.64 -61.51
N THR A 43 -15.52 -14.50 -62.11
CA THR A 43 -14.17 -14.23 -62.62
C THR A 43 -13.12 -14.10 -61.49
N CYS A 44 -13.46 -13.44 -60.39
CA CYS A 44 -12.58 -13.32 -59.23
C CYS A 44 -12.31 -14.68 -58.58
N TYR A 45 -13.35 -15.53 -58.47
CA TYR A 45 -13.23 -16.88 -57.92
C TYR A 45 -12.31 -17.77 -58.75
N GLU A 46 -12.49 -17.78 -60.08
CA GLU A 46 -11.64 -18.56 -60.96
C GLU A 46 -10.18 -18.11 -60.92
N SER A 47 -9.93 -16.80 -60.88
CA SER A 47 -8.59 -16.23 -60.75
C SER A 47 -7.92 -16.68 -59.44
N LEU A 48 -8.68 -16.68 -58.34
CA LEU A 48 -8.23 -17.12 -57.03
C LEU A 48 -7.92 -18.61 -56.98
N GLN A 49 -8.80 -19.45 -57.54
CA GLN A 49 -8.58 -20.89 -57.66
C GLN A 49 -7.34 -21.22 -58.49
N ARG A 50 -7.13 -20.50 -59.61
CA ARG A 50 -5.94 -20.67 -60.45
C ARG A 50 -4.66 -20.33 -59.69
N HIS A 51 -4.65 -19.22 -58.93
CA HIS A 51 -3.51 -18.85 -58.10
C HIS A 51 -3.20 -19.90 -57.01
N CYS A 52 -4.23 -20.44 -56.36
CA CYS A 52 -4.07 -21.46 -55.32
C CYS A 52 -3.54 -22.79 -55.88
N ARG A 53 -4.07 -23.24 -57.04
CA ARG A 53 -3.56 -24.44 -57.75
C ARG A 53 -2.10 -24.28 -58.17
N LYS A 54 -1.72 -23.12 -58.70
CA LYS A 54 -0.34 -22.83 -59.14
C LYS A 54 0.68 -22.90 -58.00
N ASN A 55 0.28 -22.52 -56.78
CA ASN A 55 1.15 -22.48 -55.61
C ASN A 55 0.99 -23.68 -54.65
N LYS A 56 0.20 -24.71 -55.02
CA LYS A 56 -0.15 -25.87 -54.16
C LYS A 56 -0.73 -25.46 -52.79
N LEU A 57 -1.50 -24.37 -52.75
CA LEU A 57 -2.14 -23.86 -51.54
C LEU A 57 -3.62 -24.25 -51.55
N ASN A 58 -4.15 -24.64 -50.39
CA ASN A 58 -5.59 -24.78 -50.21
C ASN A 58 -6.26 -23.40 -50.20
N LEU A 59 -7.44 -23.27 -50.81
CA LEU A 59 -8.19 -22.01 -50.86
C LEU A 59 -8.59 -21.59 -49.43
N HIS A 60 -7.85 -20.64 -48.85
CA HIS A 60 -8.02 -20.20 -47.47
C HIS A 60 -8.03 -18.67 -47.42
N PHE A 61 -8.69 -18.08 -46.41
CA PHE A 61 -8.89 -16.64 -46.19
C PHE A 61 -7.61 -15.76 -46.25
N ASN A 62 -6.43 -16.37 -46.25
CA ASN A 62 -5.12 -15.72 -46.10
C ASN A 62 -4.44 -15.33 -47.38
N LEU A 63 -4.93 -15.87 -48.50
CA LEU A 63 -4.35 -15.63 -49.82
C LEU A 63 -4.91 -14.35 -50.44
N LEU A 64 -5.61 -13.54 -49.64
CA LEU A 64 -6.50 -12.48 -50.07
C LEU A 64 -6.06 -11.13 -49.52
N ASN A 65 -5.95 -10.16 -50.43
CA ASN A 65 -5.86 -8.75 -50.08
C ASN A 65 -7.21 -8.24 -49.50
N PRO A 66 -7.28 -7.04 -48.90
CA PRO A 66 -8.48 -6.54 -48.23
C PRO A 66 -9.75 -6.60 -49.07
N ASN A 67 -9.68 -6.28 -50.37
CA ASN A 67 -10.82 -6.35 -51.29
C ASN A 67 -11.22 -7.81 -51.59
N ALA A 68 -10.24 -8.70 -51.69
CA ALA A 68 -10.45 -10.12 -51.93
C ALA A 68 -10.99 -10.86 -50.68
N LYS A 69 -10.85 -10.31 -49.46
CA LYS A 69 -11.45 -10.82 -48.22
C LYS A 69 -12.94 -10.51 -48.10
N VAL A 70 -13.34 -9.31 -48.50
CA VAL A 70 -14.76 -8.95 -48.68
C VAL A 70 -15.41 -9.88 -49.70
N LEU A 71 -14.71 -10.14 -50.80
CA LEU A 71 -15.14 -11.09 -51.81
C LEU A 71 -15.16 -12.54 -51.31
N TRP A 72 -14.20 -12.99 -50.47
CA TRP A 72 -14.22 -14.34 -49.89
C TRP A 72 -15.34 -14.55 -48.88
N LEU A 73 -15.71 -13.53 -48.11
CA LEU A 73 -16.92 -13.55 -47.29
C LEU A 73 -18.17 -13.73 -48.17
N VAL A 74 -18.22 -13.06 -49.32
CA VAL A 74 -19.30 -13.23 -50.32
C VAL A 74 -19.25 -14.63 -50.96
N PHE A 75 -18.10 -15.11 -51.44
CA PHE A 75 -17.98 -16.44 -52.09
C PHE A 75 -18.21 -17.62 -51.16
N TYR A 76 -17.64 -17.58 -49.96
CA TYR A 76 -17.78 -18.67 -49.00
C TYR A 76 -19.24 -18.82 -48.57
N PHE A 77 -19.98 -17.71 -48.50
CA PHE A 77 -21.42 -17.71 -48.26
C PHE A 77 -22.26 -18.26 -49.43
N PHE A 78 -21.81 -18.08 -50.68
CA PHE A 78 -22.60 -18.47 -51.86
C PHE A 78 -22.22 -19.80 -52.51
N GLN A 79 -21.11 -20.46 -52.13
CA GLN A 79 -20.52 -21.51 -52.98
C GLN A 79 -20.27 -22.88 -52.37
N HIS A 80 -20.74 -23.18 -51.15
CA HIS A 80 -20.79 -24.59 -50.74
C HIS A 80 -22.07 -25.25 -51.29
N LYS A 81 -21.84 -26.05 -52.33
CA LYS A 81 -22.74 -26.92 -53.11
C LYS A 81 -24.13 -27.21 -52.50
N SER A 82 -25.16 -26.94 -53.31
CA SER A 82 -26.52 -27.48 -53.22
C SER A 82 -27.34 -27.11 -51.98
N VAL A 83 -27.52 -25.81 -51.71
CA VAL A 83 -28.49 -25.36 -50.69
C VAL A 83 -29.84 -25.08 -51.37
N TYR A 84 -30.85 -25.91 -51.08
CA TYR A 84 -32.24 -25.70 -51.47
C TYR A 84 -32.85 -24.64 -50.52
N PHE A 85 -33.14 -23.44 -51.02
CA PHE A 85 -33.53 -22.26 -50.24
C PHE A 85 -35.04 -22.03 -49.89
N PRO A 86 -36.02 -22.95 -50.06
CA PRO A 86 -37.40 -22.64 -49.68
C PRO A 86 -37.78 -22.96 -48.22
N LYS A 87 -36.88 -23.48 -47.37
CA LYS A 87 -37.17 -23.77 -45.95
C LYS A 87 -36.11 -23.23 -44.96
N LEU A 88 -35.57 -22.04 -45.22
CA LEU A 88 -34.73 -21.31 -44.25
C LEU A 88 -35.41 -20.00 -43.83
N TYR A 89 -36.66 -20.11 -43.40
CA TYR A 89 -37.14 -19.24 -42.35
C TYR A 89 -36.96 -20.02 -41.04
N GLN A 90 -36.29 -19.39 -40.07
CA GLN A 90 -36.31 -19.73 -38.64
C GLN A 90 -35.17 -20.56 -38.02
N ILE A 91 -33.89 -20.42 -38.41
CA ILE A 91 -32.81 -20.66 -37.42
C ILE A 91 -31.69 -19.63 -37.64
N PRO A 92 -31.48 -18.65 -36.74
CA PRO A 92 -30.38 -17.68 -36.87
C PRO A 92 -29.01 -18.35 -36.68
N LEU A 93 -27.95 -17.82 -37.33
CA LEU A 93 -26.59 -18.01 -36.82
C LEU A 93 -26.61 -17.59 -35.35
N PRO A 94 -26.22 -18.44 -34.39
CA PRO A 94 -26.08 -17.99 -33.02
C PRO A 94 -25.02 -16.90 -33.06
N TRP A 95 -25.42 -15.66 -32.74
CA TRP A 95 -24.47 -14.63 -32.36
C TRP A 95 -23.55 -15.29 -31.33
N PRO A 96 -22.23 -15.26 -31.52
CA PRO A 96 -21.32 -15.60 -30.43
C PRO A 96 -21.79 -14.76 -29.25
N GLN A 97 -22.38 -15.39 -28.22
CA GLN A 97 -22.86 -14.68 -27.04
C GLN A 97 -21.70 -14.22 -26.15
N ASN A 98 -20.47 -14.31 -26.66
CA ASN A 98 -19.29 -13.75 -26.05
C ASN A 98 -19.23 -12.24 -26.32
N THR A 99 -18.44 -11.56 -25.49
CA THR A 99 -18.22 -10.11 -25.51
C THR A 99 -17.82 -9.61 -26.91
N LEU A 100 -16.91 -10.32 -27.58
CA LEU A 100 -16.44 -10.00 -28.94
C LEU A 100 -17.57 -9.98 -29.98
N GLY A 101 -18.54 -10.90 -29.88
CA GLY A 101 -19.72 -10.91 -30.74
C GLY A 101 -20.60 -9.68 -30.53
N GLN A 102 -20.79 -9.25 -29.28
CA GLN A 102 -21.59 -8.06 -28.96
C GLN A 102 -20.94 -6.77 -29.47
N TRP A 103 -19.62 -6.63 -29.36
CA TRP A 103 -18.92 -5.42 -29.82
C TRP A 103 -18.95 -5.22 -31.32
N VAL A 104 -18.87 -6.31 -32.10
CA VAL A 104 -19.06 -6.22 -33.55
C VAL A 104 -20.51 -5.84 -33.88
N LYS A 105 -21.48 -6.20 -33.02
CA LYS A 105 -22.90 -5.79 -33.15
C LYS A 105 -23.11 -4.31 -32.92
N THR A 106 -22.43 -3.73 -31.93
CA THR A 106 -22.50 -2.31 -31.55
C THR A 106 -21.55 -1.43 -32.35
N ALA A 107 -20.73 -2.02 -33.22
CA ALA A 107 -19.65 -1.36 -33.97
C ALA A 107 -18.56 -0.72 -33.08
N GLU A 108 -18.42 -1.22 -31.86
CA GLU A 108 -17.38 -0.85 -30.91
C GLU A 108 -16.07 -1.58 -31.21
N ALA A 109 -16.16 -2.80 -31.76
CA ALA A 109 -15.00 -3.62 -32.10
C ALA A 109 -14.10 -2.95 -33.14
N ASP A 110 -12.81 -3.22 -33.06
CA ASP A 110 -11.83 -2.75 -34.02
C ASP A 110 -11.70 -3.70 -35.24
N ARG A 111 -10.83 -3.32 -36.18
CA ARG A 111 -10.58 -4.13 -37.39
C ARG A 111 -9.99 -5.50 -37.06
N PHE A 112 -9.14 -5.60 -36.05
CA PHE A 112 -8.47 -6.84 -35.68
C PHE A 112 -9.45 -7.80 -35.00
N GLU A 113 -10.20 -7.32 -34.02
CA GLU A 113 -11.26 -8.03 -33.30
C GLU A 113 -12.32 -8.57 -34.27
N THR A 114 -12.74 -7.73 -35.22
CA THR A 114 -13.67 -8.12 -36.28
C THR A 114 -13.10 -9.24 -37.15
N LEU A 115 -11.82 -9.15 -37.55
CA LEU A 115 -11.16 -10.22 -38.32
C LEU A 115 -11.03 -11.52 -37.53
N LEU A 116 -10.76 -11.44 -36.22
CA LEU A 116 -10.62 -12.60 -35.34
C LEU A 116 -11.96 -13.30 -35.11
N LEU A 117 -13.04 -12.54 -34.92
CA LEU A 117 -14.39 -13.10 -34.81
C LEU A 117 -14.81 -13.83 -36.10
N ILE A 118 -14.50 -13.23 -37.25
CA ILE A 118 -14.74 -13.87 -38.56
C ILE A 118 -13.96 -15.19 -38.67
N GLU A 119 -12.70 -15.21 -38.24
CA GLU A 119 -11.86 -16.41 -38.27
C GLU A 119 -12.38 -17.50 -37.31
N LEU A 120 -12.86 -17.12 -36.13
CA LEU A 120 -13.49 -18.03 -35.17
C LEU A 120 -14.76 -18.66 -35.74
N ILE A 121 -15.67 -17.84 -36.28
CA ILE A 121 -16.93 -18.31 -36.89
C ILE A 121 -16.65 -19.24 -38.07
N ALA A 122 -15.66 -18.89 -38.90
CA ALA A 122 -15.23 -19.73 -40.03
C ALA A 122 -14.67 -21.08 -39.55
N SER A 123 -13.84 -21.09 -38.51
CA SER A 123 -13.28 -22.30 -37.91
C SER A 123 -14.38 -23.20 -37.31
N GLN A 124 -15.36 -22.62 -36.62
CA GLN A 124 -16.48 -23.36 -36.03
C GLN A 124 -17.41 -23.95 -37.11
N SER A 125 -17.71 -23.18 -38.15
CA SER A 125 -18.56 -23.62 -39.27
C SER A 125 -17.91 -24.76 -40.07
N HIS A 126 -16.57 -24.78 -40.18
CA HIS A 126 -15.85 -25.87 -40.83
C HIS A 126 -15.93 -27.20 -40.04
N GLN A 127 -16.13 -27.14 -38.73
CA GLN A 127 -16.23 -28.32 -37.87
C GLN A 127 -17.66 -28.87 -37.76
N SER A 128 -18.68 -28.09 -38.12
CA SER A 128 -20.09 -28.50 -38.08
C SER A 128 -20.53 -29.24 -39.34
N LYS A 129 -21.28 -30.35 -39.21
CA LYS A 129 -21.85 -31.12 -40.34
C LYS A 129 -23.08 -30.46 -40.99
N SER A 130 -23.63 -29.38 -40.42
CA SER A 130 -24.88 -28.72 -40.84
C SER A 130 -24.64 -27.28 -41.29
N HIS A 131 -25.19 -26.90 -42.45
CA HIS A 131 -25.00 -25.59 -43.08
C HIS A 131 -25.77 -24.46 -42.36
N PRO A 132 -25.10 -23.40 -41.85
CA PRO A 132 -25.77 -22.30 -41.18
C PRO A 132 -26.20 -21.18 -42.16
N PRO A 133 -27.33 -20.49 -41.91
CA PRO A 133 -27.80 -19.39 -42.75
C PRO A 133 -27.04 -18.06 -42.54
N ILE A 134 -27.12 -17.16 -43.51
CA ILE A 134 -26.34 -15.91 -43.61
C ILE A 134 -26.97 -14.79 -42.78
N ASN A 135 -26.22 -14.16 -41.86
CA ASN A 135 -26.65 -12.92 -41.21
C ASN A 135 -26.12 -11.69 -41.99
N LEU A 136 -27.01 -11.05 -42.76
CA LEU A 136 -26.70 -9.87 -43.56
C LEU A 136 -26.34 -8.63 -42.71
N GLU A 137 -26.96 -8.46 -41.54
CA GLU A 137 -26.67 -7.35 -40.63
C GLU A 137 -25.25 -7.45 -40.06
N PHE A 138 -24.84 -8.66 -39.66
CA PHE A 138 -23.47 -8.94 -39.22
C PHE A 138 -22.45 -8.59 -40.32
N LEU A 139 -22.68 -9.05 -41.55
CA LEU A 139 -21.79 -8.78 -42.68
C LEU A 139 -21.66 -7.28 -42.95
N GLN A 140 -22.77 -6.53 -42.93
CA GLN A 140 -22.75 -5.08 -43.13
C GLN A 140 -21.94 -4.35 -42.06
N LYS A 141 -22.16 -4.67 -40.78
CA LYS A 141 -21.43 -4.06 -39.65
C LYS A 141 -19.95 -4.44 -39.65
N ALA A 142 -19.63 -5.72 -39.85
CA ALA A 142 -18.25 -6.19 -39.95
C ALA A 142 -17.51 -5.50 -41.11
N LEU A 143 -18.14 -5.38 -42.28
CA LEU A 143 -17.56 -4.68 -43.43
C LEU A 143 -17.28 -3.20 -43.12
N HIS A 144 -18.22 -2.52 -42.46
CA HIS A 144 -18.06 -1.13 -42.06
C HIS A 144 -16.84 -0.93 -41.15
N ILE A 145 -16.67 -1.77 -40.12
CA ILE A 145 -15.55 -1.71 -39.19
C ILE A 145 -14.20 -2.00 -39.88
N LEU A 146 -14.18 -3.00 -40.78
CA LEU A 146 -12.97 -3.41 -41.52
C LEU A 146 -12.39 -2.29 -42.41
N LEU A 147 -13.21 -1.30 -42.76
CA LEU A 147 -12.85 -0.20 -43.66
C LEU A 147 -12.36 1.06 -42.94
N LEU A 148 -12.65 1.22 -41.65
CA LEU A 148 -12.48 2.49 -40.96
C LEU A 148 -11.24 2.60 -40.07
N ARG A 149 -10.60 1.49 -39.68
CA ARG A 149 -9.55 1.53 -38.64
C ARG A 149 -8.27 0.77 -39.01
N LYS A 150 -7.11 1.37 -38.68
CA LYS A 150 -5.81 0.69 -38.61
C LYS A 150 -5.46 0.55 -37.13
N THR A 151 -5.22 -0.68 -36.67
CA THR A 151 -4.66 -0.94 -35.33
C THR A 151 -3.44 -1.86 -35.48
N GLN A 152 -2.38 -1.57 -34.72
CA GLN A 152 -1.08 -2.25 -34.78
C GLN A 152 -0.66 -2.90 -33.43
N ALA A 153 -1.47 -2.78 -32.38
CA ALA A 153 -1.25 -3.39 -31.07
C ALA A 153 -2.59 -3.86 -30.48
N ILE A 154 -2.57 -4.94 -29.68
CA ILE A 154 -3.76 -5.54 -29.04
C ILE A 154 -3.48 -5.67 -27.55
N VAL A 155 -4.44 -5.22 -26.74
CA VAL A 155 -4.43 -5.34 -25.28
C VAL A 155 -5.57 -6.28 -24.89
N GLN A 156 -5.27 -7.28 -24.07
CA GLN A 156 -6.23 -8.21 -23.49
C GLN A 156 -6.72 -7.64 -22.16
N ASP A 157 -7.71 -6.75 -22.21
CA ASP A 157 -8.44 -6.25 -21.02
C ASP A 157 -9.85 -6.88 -20.92
N GLU A 158 -10.48 -7.14 -22.07
CA GLU A 158 -11.92 -7.46 -22.13
C GLU A 158 -12.23 -8.70 -23.00
N ILE A 159 -11.27 -9.17 -23.81
CA ILE A 159 -11.41 -10.38 -24.65
C ILE A 159 -10.26 -11.35 -24.38
N ASP A 160 -10.58 -12.61 -24.08
CA ASP A 160 -9.58 -13.67 -23.90
C ASP A 160 -8.98 -14.17 -25.23
N PHE A 161 -8.01 -13.41 -25.75
CA PHE A 161 -7.29 -13.73 -26.99
C PHE A 161 -6.51 -15.05 -26.87
N MET A 162 -6.00 -15.38 -25.69
CA MET A 162 -5.26 -16.62 -25.43
C MET A 162 -6.15 -17.86 -25.49
N GLY A 163 -7.37 -17.80 -24.96
CA GLY A 163 -8.40 -18.83 -25.13
C GLY A 163 -8.89 -18.97 -26.57
N LEU A 164 -8.97 -17.85 -27.31
CA LEU A 164 -9.27 -17.88 -28.75
C LEU A 164 -8.14 -18.53 -29.56
N ALA A 165 -6.88 -18.23 -29.23
CA ALA A 165 -5.72 -18.84 -29.84
C ALA A 165 -5.71 -20.37 -29.68
N ALA A 166 -6.14 -20.87 -28.52
CA ALA A 166 -6.29 -22.31 -28.28
C ALA A 166 -7.34 -22.96 -29.21
N LYS A 167 -8.40 -22.22 -29.57
CA LYS A 167 -9.47 -22.68 -30.48
C LYS A 167 -9.08 -22.59 -31.96
N ILE A 168 -8.24 -21.61 -32.35
CA ILE A 168 -7.83 -21.35 -33.74
C ILE A 168 -6.34 -21.66 -33.94
N LYS A 169 -5.98 -22.95 -33.92
CA LYS A 169 -4.58 -23.42 -33.98
C LYS A 169 -3.74 -22.92 -35.18
N LYS A 170 -4.38 -22.52 -36.29
CA LYS A 170 -3.72 -21.99 -37.49
C LYS A 170 -4.14 -20.54 -37.79
N SER A 171 -4.31 -19.72 -36.76
CA SER A 171 -4.77 -18.33 -36.97
C SER A 171 -3.74 -17.50 -37.72
N ILE A 172 -4.23 -16.77 -38.72
CA ILE A 172 -3.41 -15.91 -39.57
C ILE A 172 -3.45 -14.49 -39.07
N VAL A 173 -4.54 -14.13 -38.41
CA VAL A 173 -4.70 -12.89 -37.69
C VAL A 173 -3.71 -12.86 -36.52
N LEU A 174 -3.67 -13.89 -35.67
CA LEU A 174 -2.73 -14.00 -34.54
C LEU A 174 -1.26 -14.10 -35.01
N SER A 175 -0.99 -14.76 -36.15
CA SER A 175 0.38 -14.84 -36.71
C SER A 175 1.00 -13.49 -37.10
N LYS A 176 0.21 -12.42 -37.20
CA LYS A 176 0.67 -11.06 -37.56
C LYS A 176 0.92 -10.17 -36.35
N VAL A 177 0.51 -10.60 -35.17
CA VAL A 177 0.66 -9.85 -33.93
C VAL A 177 2.14 -9.77 -33.57
N LYS A 178 2.60 -8.54 -33.30
CA LYS A 178 3.98 -8.24 -32.89
C LYS A 178 4.09 -7.91 -31.41
N LYS A 179 3.05 -7.30 -30.83
CA LYS A 179 2.94 -7.00 -29.40
C LYS A 179 1.66 -7.63 -28.86
N LEU A 180 1.78 -8.38 -27.77
CA LEU A 180 0.66 -8.93 -27.02
C LEU A 180 0.79 -8.46 -25.57
N GLU A 181 -0.26 -7.86 -25.05
CA GLU A 181 -0.35 -7.35 -23.68
C GLU A 181 -1.54 -7.98 -22.98
N ILE A 182 -1.34 -8.52 -21.78
CA ILE A 182 -2.34 -9.23 -20.97
C ILE A 182 -2.46 -8.55 -19.61
N GLN A 183 -3.67 -8.13 -19.24
CA GLN A 183 -3.98 -7.51 -17.96
C GLN A 183 -5.31 -8.08 -17.41
N SER A 184 -5.34 -8.55 -16.16
CA SER A 184 -6.55 -9.16 -15.56
C SER A 184 -7.17 -8.34 -14.44
N GLN A 185 -6.77 -7.07 -14.27
CA GLN A 185 -7.22 -6.19 -13.18
C GLN A 185 -7.18 -6.87 -11.79
N GLY A 186 -6.20 -7.75 -11.54
CA GLY A 186 -6.08 -8.47 -10.27
C GLY A 186 -6.99 -9.69 -10.12
N GLN A 187 -7.50 -10.27 -11.20
CA GLN A 187 -8.14 -11.60 -11.16
C GLN A 187 -7.13 -12.73 -11.39
N GLU A 188 -7.44 -13.92 -10.87
CA GLU A 188 -6.64 -15.12 -11.10
C GLU A 188 -6.61 -15.44 -12.60
N TYR A 189 -5.41 -15.57 -13.15
CA TYR A 189 -5.18 -15.88 -14.56
C TYR A 189 -4.29 -17.11 -14.69
N GLN A 190 -4.68 -18.01 -15.60
CA GLN A 190 -3.85 -19.13 -16.01
C GLN A 190 -3.61 -19.02 -17.50
N MET A 191 -2.33 -18.84 -17.89
CA MET A 191 -1.97 -18.72 -19.28
C MET A 191 -2.07 -20.09 -19.97
N PRO A 192 -2.93 -20.25 -21.00
CA PRO A 192 -2.99 -21.50 -21.75
C PRO A 192 -1.75 -21.69 -22.63
N ASP A 193 -1.45 -22.95 -22.98
CA ASP A 193 -0.30 -23.31 -23.83
C ASP A 193 -0.56 -23.06 -25.32
N SER A 194 -0.91 -21.82 -25.68
CA SER A 194 -1.28 -21.40 -27.03
C SER A 194 -0.39 -20.29 -27.61
N LEU A 195 0.63 -19.83 -26.88
CA LEU A 195 1.52 -18.75 -27.32
C LEU A 195 2.28 -19.10 -28.61
N ALA A 196 2.50 -20.39 -28.89
CA ALA A 196 3.12 -20.86 -30.13
C ALA A 196 2.38 -20.41 -31.41
N THR A 197 1.11 -20.02 -31.32
CA THR A 197 0.33 -19.50 -32.45
C THR A 197 0.80 -18.10 -32.92
N PHE A 198 1.45 -17.33 -32.04
CA PHE A 198 1.92 -15.96 -32.28
C PHE A 198 3.31 -15.94 -32.93
N THR A 199 3.46 -16.54 -34.11
CA THR A 199 4.78 -16.77 -34.76
C THR A 199 5.63 -15.54 -35.13
N ARG A 200 5.10 -14.31 -34.97
CA ARG A 200 5.79 -13.03 -35.20
C ARG A 200 5.84 -12.13 -33.97
N LEU A 201 5.53 -12.68 -32.79
CA LEU A 201 5.58 -11.95 -31.54
C LEU A 201 7.00 -11.48 -31.26
N ASP A 202 7.13 -10.18 -31.00
CA ASP A 202 8.35 -9.45 -30.73
C ASP A 202 8.36 -9.00 -29.26
N GLN A 203 7.26 -8.41 -28.82
CA GLN A 203 7.04 -7.92 -27.46
C GLN A 203 5.91 -8.69 -26.78
N PHE A 204 6.15 -9.17 -25.56
CA PHE A 204 5.16 -9.88 -24.75
C PHE A 204 5.06 -9.24 -23.36
N VAL A 205 3.87 -8.81 -22.97
CA VAL A 205 3.63 -8.08 -21.74
C VAL A 205 2.52 -8.76 -20.93
N ILE A 206 2.78 -9.06 -19.65
CA ILE A 206 1.79 -9.43 -18.65
C ILE A 206 1.92 -8.45 -17.50
N GLN A 207 0.80 -7.83 -17.10
CA GLN A 207 0.74 -6.87 -15.98
C GLN A 207 -0.45 -7.16 -15.08
N ASP A 208 -0.28 -7.06 -13.76
CA ASP A 208 -1.38 -7.22 -12.78
C ASP A 208 -2.16 -8.55 -12.90
N ASN A 209 -1.46 -9.66 -13.21
CA ASN A 209 -2.04 -11.00 -13.30
C ASN A 209 -1.38 -11.93 -12.28
N PHE A 210 -2.12 -12.73 -11.53
CA PHE A 210 -1.52 -13.73 -10.64
C PHE A 210 -2.19 -15.10 -10.75
N ASN A 211 -1.49 -16.12 -10.28
CA ASN A 211 -1.99 -17.48 -10.19
C ASN A 211 -1.68 -18.03 -8.79
N GLN A 212 -2.69 -18.56 -8.09
CA GLN A 212 -2.51 -19.05 -6.71
C GLN A 212 -1.53 -20.22 -6.60
N TYR A 213 -1.33 -20.96 -7.70
CA TYR A 213 -0.44 -22.12 -7.80
C TYR A 213 0.96 -21.75 -8.29
N GLY A 214 1.28 -20.47 -8.52
CA GLY A 214 2.60 -20.01 -8.98
C GLY A 214 2.92 -20.29 -10.45
N ASN A 215 2.10 -21.08 -11.15
CA ASN A 215 2.28 -21.49 -12.54
C ASN A 215 1.58 -20.57 -13.53
N LEU A 216 1.83 -19.25 -13.42
CA LEU A 216 1.22 -18.27 -14.30
C LEU A 216 1.67 -18.45 -15.76
N LEU A 217 2.96 -18.74 -15.98
CA LEU A 217 3.61 -18.74 -17.29
C LEU A 217 3.57 -20.11 -17.95
N SER A 218 3.12 -20.18 -19.20
CA SER A 218 3.13 -21.44 -19.97
C SER A 218 4.53 -21.80 -20.49
N PRO A 219 4.86 -23.10 -20.63
CA PRO A 219 6.14 -23.55 -21.17
C PRO A 219 6.41 -23.00 -22.59
N SER A 220 5.36 -22.78 -23.40
CA SER A 220 5.48 -22.20 -24.73
C SER A 220 6.15 -20.82 -24.76
N LEU A 221 6.01 -20.00 -23.70
CA LEU A 221 6.66 -18.69 -23.61
C LEU A 221 8.19 -18.82 -23.73
N PHE A 222 8.75 -19.75 -22.95
CA PHE A 222 10.20 -19.97 -22.90
C PHE A 222 10.75 -20.64 -24.16
N GLN A 223 9.88 -21.28 -24.95
CA GLN A 223 10.24 -21.91 -26.23
C GLN A 223 10.09 -20.97 -27.43
N HIS A 224 9.48 -19.79 -27.26
CA HIS A 224 9.23 -18.86 -28.36
C HIS A 224 10.56 -18.38 -28.96
N LYS A 225 10.67 -18.35 -30.30
CA LYS A 225 11.97 -18.17 -30.98
C LYS A 225 12.31 -16.73 -31.35
N LYS A 226 11.32 -15.83 -31.37
CA LYS A 226 11.45 -14.48 -31.95
C LYS A 226 11.16 -13.32 -30.99
N VAL A 227 10.76 -13.62 -29.76
CA VAL A 227 10.49 -12.57 -28.78
C VAL A 227 11.82 -11.94 -28.38
N THR A 228 11.84 -10.61 -28.45
CA THR A 228 12.97 -9.75 -28.11
C THR A 228 12.75 -9.03 -26.78
N GLU A 229 11.49 -8.78 -26.40
CA GLU A 229 11.14 -8.08 -25.17
C GLU A 229 10.04 -8.83 -24.40
N ILE A 230 10.28 -9.05 -23.11
CA ILE A 230 9.32 -9.65 -22.19
C ILE A 230 9.16 -8.75 -20.98
N THR A 231 7.92 -8.40 -20.64
CA THR A 231 7.57 -7.69 -19.41
C THR A 231 6.59 -8.53 -18.60
N LEU A 232 6.96 -8.88 -17.38
CA LEU A 232 6.14 -9.63 -16.42
C LEU A 232 6.07 -8.83 -15.13
N ASN A 233 5.19 -7.83 -15.10
CA ASN A 233 5.12 -6.86 -14.01
C ASN A 233 3.94 -7.18 -13.08
N HIS A 234 4.12 -7.07 -11.76
CA HIS A 234 3.04 -7.28 -10.79
C HIS A 234 2.37 -8.66 -10.91
N CYS A 235 3.18 -9.70 -11.15
CA CYS A 235 2.69 -11.04 -11.45
C CYS A 235 2.74 -12.03 -10.27
N GLN A 236 3.15 -11.55 -9.08
CA GLN A 236 3.40 -12.36 -7.87
C GLN A 236 4.40 -13.52 -8.06
N LEU A 237 5.25 -13.46 -9.09
CA LEU A 237 6.21 -14.52 -9.40
C LEU A 237 7.32 -14.59 -8.36
N ASN A 238 7.68 -15.79 -7.91
CA ASN A 238 8.83 -16.04 -7.03
C ASN A 238 9.96 -16.81 -7.74
N GLU A 239 9.67 -17.48 -8.85
CA GLU A 239 10.64 -18.21 -9.66
C GLU A 239 10.28 -18.23 -11.16
N LEU A 240 11.24 -18.63 -12.01
CA LEU A 240 11.02 -18.91 -13.43
C LEU A 240 11.40 -20.38 -13.71
N LEU A 241 10.39 -21.23 -13.88
CA LEU A 241 10.52 -22.70 -13.97
C LEU A 241 11.30 -23.20 -15.18
N TYR A 242 11.35 -22.43 -16.26
CA TYR A 242 11.94 -22.84 -17.53
C TYR A 242 13.01 -21.87 -17.99
N THR A 243 13.94 -22.36 -18.82
CA THR A 243 15.00 -21.54 -19.43
C THR A 243 14.53 -20.97 -20.77
N PHE A 244 14.77 -19.68 -21.00
CA PHE A 244 14.52 -19.05 -22.29
C PHE A 244 15.40 -19.68 -23.38
N ARG A 245 14.76 -20.20 -24.44
CA ARG A 245 15.45 -20.74 -25.63
C ARG A 245 15.72 -19.69 -26.69
N THR A 246 15.02 -18.55 -26.67
CA THR A 246 15.27 -17.46 -27.61
C THR A 246 16.69 -16.91 -27.43
N LYS A 247 17.37 -16.71 -28.55
CA LYS A 247 18.67 -16.03 -28.60
C LYS A 247 18.52 -14.54 -28.91
N GLN A 248 17.29 -14.06 -29.07
CA GLN A 248 16.98 -12.70 -29.49
C GLN A 248 16.46 -11.83 -28.34
N LEU A 249 16.22 -12.40 -27.16
CA LEU A 249 15.75 -11.66 -25.99
C LEU A 249 16.80 -10.62 -25.57
N SER A 250 16.47 -9.35 -25.78
CA SER A 250 17.29 -8.19 -25.44
C SER A 250 16.79 -7.49 -24.19
N THR A 251 15.48 -7.49 -23.94
CA THR A 251 14.86 -6.77 -22.82
C THR A 251 14.02 -7.71 -21.99
N LEU A 252 14.26 -7.74 -20.68
CA LEU A 252 13.47 -8.49 -19.73
C LEU A 252 13.14 -7.62 -18.53
N ASP A 253 11.86 -7.38 -18.30
CA ASP A 253 11.35 -6.67 -17.14
C ASP A 253 10.56 -7.63 -16.24
N LEU A 254 11.04 -7.83 -15.02
CA LEU A 254 10.47 -8.67 -13.97
C LEU A 254 10.12 -7.84 -12.73
N ALA A 255 9.86 -6.53 -12.90
CA ALA A 255 9.57 -5.63 -11.79
C ALA A 255 8.30 -6.02 -11.00
N ASN A 256 8.23 -5.60 -9.72
CA ASN A 256 7.08 -5.78 -8.83
C ASN A 256 6.64 -7.25 -8.68
N ASN A 257 7.59 -8.15 -8.44
CA ASN A 257 7.31 -9.56 -8.18
C ASN A 257 7.77 -9.94 -6.75
N ARG A 258 7.94 -11.23 -6.48
CA ARG A 258 8.32 -11.79 -5.17
C ARG A 258 9.63 -12.56 -5.25
N PHE A 259 10.53 -12.21 -6.18
CA PHE A 259 11.81 -12.88 -6.32
C PHE A 259 12.71 -12.60 -5.11
N THR A 260 13.11 -13.64 -4.39
CA THR A 260 14.11 -13.57 -3.30
C THR A 260 15.53 -13.82 -3.81
N GLN A 261 15.67 -14.46 -4.98
CA GLN A 261 16.92 -14.69 -5.69
C GLN A 261 16.74 -14.47 -7.18
N VAL A 262 17.84 -14.18 -7.88
CA VAL A 262 17.84 -14.09 -9.35
C VAL A 262 17.54 -15.47 -9.95
N PRO A 263 16.54 -15.61 -10.84
CA PRO A 263 16.20 -16.90 -11.45
C PRO A 263 17.37 -17.50 -12.24
N GLN A 264 17.70 -18.77 -11.98
CA GLN A 264 18.82 -19.45 -12.67
C GLN A 264 18.64 -19.54 -14.19
N SER A 265 17.40 -19.57 -14.66
CA SER A 265 17.02 -19.55 -16.08
C SER A 265 17.50 -18.27 -16.79
N LEU A 266 17.56 -17.14 -16.08
CA LEU A 266 18.04 -15.85 -16.60
C LEU A 266 19.54 -15.87 -16.87
N LEU A 267 20.32 -16.55 -16.03
CA LEU A 267 21.79 -16.53 -16.11
C LEU A 267 22.33 -17.16 -17.40
N LYS A 268 21.49 -17.85 -18.17
CA LYS A 268 21.84 -18.47 -19.45
C LYS A 268 21.56 -17.56 -20.67
N THR A 269 20.89 -16.42 -20.50
CA THR A 269 20.52 -15.53 -21.62
C THR A 269 21.61 -14.51 -21.93
N ALA A 270 22.67 -14.95 -22.62
CA ALA A 270 23.88 -14.14 -22.87
C ALA A 270 23.69 -12.85 -23.70
N GLN A 271 22.54 -12.67 -24.35
CA GLN A 271 22.24 -11.53 -25.25
C GLN A 271 21.36 -10.45 -24.62
N LEU A 272 21.09 -10.55 -23.32
CA LEU A 272 20.24 -9.60 -22.62
C LEU A 272 20.97 -8.25 -22.47
N HIS A 273 20.34 -7.16 -22.95
CA HIS A 273 20.86 -5.80 -22.92
C HIS A 273 20.25 -4.97 -21.78
N THR A 274 18.95 -5.15 -21.51
CA THR A 274 18.24 -4.44 -20.45
C THR A 274 17.53 -5.44 -19.55
N LEU A 275 17.76 -5.33 -18.24
CA LEU A 275 17.15 -6.18 -17.22
C LEU A 275 16.58 -5.33 -16.09
N SER A 276 15.30 -5.48 -15.81
CA SER A 276 14.66 -4.91 -14.63
C SER A 276 14.23 -6.02 -13.67
N LEU A 277 14.68 -5.89 -12.43
CA LEU A 277 14.33 -6.71 -11.27
C LEU A 277 13.84 -5.80 -10.12
N ALA A 278 13.34 -4.61 -10.46
CA ALA A 278 12.90 -3.61 -9.49
C ALA A 278 11.75 -4.13 -8.61
N ASN A 279 11.63 -3.62 -7.39
CA ASN A 279 10.56 -3.92 -6.43
C ASN A 279 10.36 -5.43 -6.23
N ASN A 280 11.44 -6.11 -5.86
CA ASN A 280 11.46 -7.53 -5.50
C ASN A 280 12.04 -7.68 -4.08
N GLN A 281 12.43 -8.90 -3.68
CA GLN A 281 12.96 -9.21 -2.35
C GLN A 281 14.41 -9.70 -2.43
N LEU A 282 15.18 -9.23 -3.41
CA LEU A 282 16.56 -9.65 -3.63
C LEU A 282 17.47 -9.08 -2.54
N THR A 283 18.30 -9.93 -1.94
CA THR A 283 19.32 -9.52 -0.97
C THR A 283 20.73 -9.42 -1.57
N ASN A 284 21.01 -10.15 -2.65
CA ASN A 284 22.29 -10.12 -3.36
C ASN A 284 22.16 -10.64 -4.80
N LEU A 285 23.22 -10.50 -5.61
CA LEU A 285 23.37 -11.10 -6.93
C LEU A 285 24.33 -12.29 -6.89
N PRO A 286 24.02 -13.42 -7.55
CA PRO A 286 24.90 -14.59 -7.57
C PRO A 286 26.18 -14.34 -8.38
N LYS A 287 27.30 -15.02 -8.05
CA LYS A 287 28.58 -14.90 -8.79
C LYS A 287 28.43 -15.15 -10.31
N LYS A 288 27.53 -16.05 -10.70
CA LYS A 288 27.23 -16.37 -12.11
C LYS A 288 26.53 -15.23 -12.86
N PHE A 289 26.09 -14.16 -12.19
CA PHE A 289 25.44 -13.01 -12.82
C PHE A 289 26.36 -12.28 -13.82
N SER A 290 27.68 -12.34 -13.61
CA SER A 290 28.69 -11.84 -14.55
C SER A 290 28.67 -12.51 -15.93
N GLN A 291 27.93 -13.61 -16.12
CA GLN A 291 27.74 -14.25 -17.42
C GLN A 291 26.90 -13.41 -18.39
N LEU A 292 26.12 -12.44 -17.89
CA LEU A 292 25.33 -11.50 -18.69
C LEU A 292 26.21 -10.40 -19.30
N LYS A 293 27.18 -10.78 -20.14
CA LYS A 293 28.19 -9.87 -20.69
C LYS A 293 27.63 -8.77 -21.58
N ALA A 294 26.47 -9.00 -22.23
CA ALA A 294 25.82 -8.03 -23.10
C ALA A 294 24.96 -7.00 -22.34
N LEU A 295 24.88 -7.07 -21.01
CA LEU A 295 23.99 -6.21 -20.23
C LEU A 295 24.53 -4.77 -20.17
N HIS A 296 23.67 -3.83 -20.54
CA HIS A 296 23.94 -2.39 -20.58
C HIS A 296 23.14 -1.62 -19.53
N GLU A 297 21.93 -2.08 -19.20
CA GLU A 297 21.04 -1.45 -18.23
C GLU A 297 20.55 -2.50 -17.22
N LEU A 298 20.67 -2.17 -15.94
CA LEU A 298 20.21 -3.01 -14.84
C LEU A 298 19.43 -2.18 -13.82
N ASP A 299 18.16 -2.52 -13.62
CA ASP A 299 17.33 -1.93 -12.56
C ASP A 299 17.12 -2.93 -11.41
N LEU A 300 17.58 -2.55 -10.22
CA LEU A 300 17.46 -3.27 -8.96
C LEU A 300 16.79 -2.40 -7.88
N THR A 301 16.07 -1.35 -8.28
CA THR A 301 15.37 -0.44 -7.36
C THR A 301 14.48 -1.21 -6.39
N GLY A 302 14.35 -0.78 -5.13
CA GLY A 302 13.33 -1.31 -4.23
C GLY A 302 13.52 -2.78 -3.85
N ASN A 303 14.77 -3.22 -3.66
CA ASN A 303 15.12 -4.56 -3.18
C ASN A 303 15.66 -4.47 -1.74
N GLN A 304 16.21 -5.57 -1.21
CA GLN A 304 16.69 -5.70 0.18
C GLN A 304 18.21 -5.87 0.26
N MET A 305 18.97 -5.27 -0.68
CA MET A 305 20.42 -5.42 -0.71
C MET A 305 21.09 -4.58 0.37
N THR A 306 21.88 -5.20 1.25
CA THR A 306 22.60 -4.54 2.35
C THR A 306 24.03 -4.10 1.96
N GLU A 307 24.59 -4.71 0.92
CA GLU A 307 25.92 -4.43 0.40
C GLU A 307 25.86 -4.14 -1.10
N PHE A 308 26.81 -3.35 -1.60
CA PHE A 308 26.95 -3.15 -3.04
C PHE A 308 27.32 -4.49 -3.73
N PRO A 309 26.60 -4.91 -4.78
CA PRO A 309 26.86 -6.21 -5.42
C PRO A 309 28.22 -6.24 -6.14
N ALA A 310 29.24 -6.83 -5.51
CA ALA A 310 30.61 -6.87 -6.05
C ALA A 310 30.74 -7.53 -7.43
N VAL A 311 29.79 -8.39 -7.82
CA VAL A 311 29.73 -8.99 -9.16
C VAL A 311 29.62 -7.94 -10.26
N LEU A 312 29.00 -6.80 -9.97
CA LEU A 312 28.84 -5.70 -10.92
C LEU A 312 30.19 -5.11 -11.33
N LEU A 313 31.19 -5.11 -10.43
CA LEU A 313 32.54 -4.60 -10.71
C LEU A 313 33.19 -5.26 -11.93
N ASN A 314 32.81 -6.51 -12.23
CA ASN A 314 33.34 -7.31 -13.33
C ASN A 314 32.53 -7.19 -14.63
N MET A 315 31.47 -6.37 -14.68
CA MET A 315 30.56 -6.27 -15.83
C MET A 315 30.94 -5.10 -16.74
N GLU A 316 31.91 -5.32 -17.63
CA GLU A 316 32.55 -4.26 -18.44
C GLU A 316 31.58 -3.39 -19.26
N HIS A 317 30.49 -3.95 -19.81
CA HIS A 317 29.57 -3.25 -20.72
C HIS A 317 28.39 -2.53 -20.06
N LEU A 318 28.21 -2.67 -18.73
CA LEU A 318 27.07 -2.16 -17.98
C LEU A 318 27.08 -0.62 -17.83
N LYS A 319 26.31 0.11 -18.62
CA LYS A 319 26.33 1.58 -18.62
C LYS A 319 25.50 2.19 -17.51
N GLU A 320 24.35 1.61 -17.20
CA GLU A 320 23.43 2.14 -16.18
C GLU A 320 23.05 1.07 -15.16
N VAL A 321 23.12 1.44 -13.89
CA VAL A 321 22.75 0.61 -12.75
C VAL A 321 21.90 1.42 -11.80
N ASN A 322 20.68 0.96 -11.55
CA ASN A 322 19.79 1.57 -10.58
C ASN A 322 19.69 0.68 -9.34
N LEU A 323 20.20 1.16 -8.21
CA LEU A 323 20.15 0.52 -6.89
C LEU A 323 19.35 1.38 -5.90
N GLN A 324 18.52 2.30 -6.40
CA GLN A 324 17.71 3.19 -5.55
C GLN A 324 16.85 2.39 -4.57
N SER A 325 16.60 2.92 -3.37
CA SER A 325 15.69 2.31 -2.39
C SER A 325 16.07 0.87 -2.01
N ASN A 326 17.34 0.66 -1.70
CA ASN A 326 17.85 -0.59 -1.11
C ASN A 326 18.34 -0.32 0.34
N LEU A 327 19.04 -1.29 0.93
CA LEU A 327 19.59 -1.20 2.28
C LEU A 327 21.11 -1.03 2.31
N ILE A 328 21.72 -0.52 1.24
CA ILE A 328 23.19 -0.53 1.07
C ILE A 328 23.83 0.43 2.08
N GLU A 329 24.71 -0.10 2.92
CA GLU A 329 25.41 0.68 3.97
C GLU A 329 26.82 1.12 3.56
N THR A 330 27.50 0.33 2.73
CA THR A 330 28.89 0.57 2.33
C THR A 330 29.14 0.32 0.84
N LEU A 331 30.18 0.95 0.31
CA LEU A 331 30.70 0.73 -1.05
C LEU A 331 32.11 0.11 -0.96
N PRO A 332 32.50 -0.76 -1.92
CA PRO A 332 33.82 -1.38 -1.92
C PRO A 332 34.94 -0.36 -2.18
N GLN A 333 36.17 -0.65 -1.73
CA GLN A 333 37.32 0.26 -1.89
C GLN A 333 37.66 0.54 -3.36
N ASP A 334 37.54 -0.46 -4.24
CA ASP A 334 37.83 -0.34 -5.67
C ASP A 334 36.68 0.28 -6.50
N PHE A 335 35.65 0.82 -5.83
CA PHE A 335 34.47 1.39 -6.50
C PHE A 335 34.83 2.50 -7.50
N GLU A 336 35.89 3.28 -7.23
CA GLU A 336 36.39 4.34 -8.12
C GLU A 336 36.58 3.86 -9.56
N GLN A 337 37.32 2.76 -9.75
CA GLN A 337 37.68 2.28 -11.09
C GLN A 337 36.46 1.83 -11.89
N TYR A 338 35.40 1.41 -11.17
CA TYR A 338 34.19 0.90 -11.78
C TYR A 338 33.26 2.00 -12.32
N PHE A 339 33.14 3.15 -11.63
CA PHE A 339 32.08 4.13 -11.95
C PHE A 339 32.47 5.20 -13.00
N GLN A 340 33.74 5.34 -13.36
CA GLN A 340 34.23 6.45 -14.21
C GLN A 340 33.49 6.62 -15.56
N HIS A 341 32.78 5.58 -16.04
CA HIS A 341 32.02 5.59 -17.29
C HIS A 341 30.57 5.09 -17.16
N ARG A 342 30.02 5.06 -15.94
CA ARG A 342 28.69 4.47 -15.66
C ARG A 342 27.78 5.45 -14.95
N ARG A 343 26.47 5.27 -15.15
CA ARG A 343 25.42 5.92 -14.37
C ARG A 343 24.95 4.97 -13.28
N ILE A 344 25.24 5.29 -12.02
CA ILE A 344 24.89 4.51 -10.83
C ILE A 344 23.97 5.35 -9.96
N ASP A 345 22.76 4.85 -9.75
CA ASP A 345 21.78 5.46 -8.85
C ASP A 345 21.79 4.72 -7.51
N LEU A 346 22.26 5.37 -6.46
CA LEU A 346 22.30 4.85 -5.09
C LEU A 346 21.40 5.65 -4.16
N ARG A 347 20.44 6.42 -4.71
CA ARG A 347 19.53 7.21 -3.89
C ARG A 347 18.75 6.35 -2.91
N ASP A 348 18.33 6.95 -1.81
CA ASP A 348 17.46 6.29 -0.83
C ASP A 348 18.03 4.98 -0.24
N ASN A 349 19.35 4.92 0.00
CA ASN A 349 20.04 3.80 0.68
C ASN A 349 20.44 4.20 2.13
N TRP A 350 21.41 3.49 2.72
CA TRP A 350 21.93 3.70 4.08
C TRP A 350 23.42 4.08 4.12
N LEU A 351 23.96 4.62 3.03
CA LEU A 351 25.37 5.02 2.96
C LEU A 351 25.68 6.15 3.97
N GLN A 352 26.59 5.87 4.89
CA GLN A 352 26.99 6.83 5.94
C GLN A 352 28.24 7.63 5.54
N THR A 353 29.12 7.00 4.76
CA THR A 353 30.38 7.56 4.30
C THR A 353 30.66 7.09 2.86
N LEU A 354 31.62 7.74 2.20
CA LEU A 354 32.13 7.30 0.90
C LEU A 354 33.59 6.84 1.05
N PRO A 355 34.05 5.81 0.30
CA PRO A 355 35.44 5.37 0.29
C PRO A 355 36.42 6.49 -0.09
N ASP A 356 37.65 6.46 0.41
CA ASP A 356 38.63 7.53 0.20
C ASP A 356 38.99 7.75 -1.28
N GLN A 357 39.07 6.67 -2.06
CA GLN A 357 39.29 6.72 -3.50
C GLN A 357 38.21 7.54 -4.23
N VAL A 358 36.94 7.39 -3.84
CA VAL A 358 35.83 8.19 -4.38
C VAL A 358 36.02 9.67 -4.07
N LYS A 359 36.65 10.01 -2.93
CA LYS A 359 36.94 11.40 -2.55
C LYS A 359 37.98 12.03 -3.48
N ASP A 360 38.91 11.27 -4.04
CA ASP A 360 40.00 11.80 -4.87
C ASP A 360 39.62 12.05 -6.34
N LEU A 361 38.60 11.35 -6.84
CA LEU A 361 38.02 11.57 -8.18
C LEU A 361 37.55 13.00 -8.40
N PHE A 362 36.90 13.56 -7.39
CA PHE A 362 36.36 14.93 -7.46
C PHE A 362 37.43 16.00 -7.20
N LYS A 363 38.65 15.63 -6.77
CA LYS A 363 39.78 16.56 -6.61
C LYS A 363 40.49 16.83 -7.95
N LYS A 364 40.55 15.86 -8.86
CA LYS A 364 41.38 15.92 -10.08
C LYS A 364 40.71 16.55 -11.30
N SER A 365 39.40 16.84 -11.27
CA SER A 365 38.68 17.32 -12.45
C SER A 365 38.33 18.80 -12.43
N THR A 366 39.06 19.57 -13.24
CA THR A 366 38.62 20.85 -13.80
C THR A 366 37.66 20.69 -14.99
N GLN A 367 37.49 19.47 -15.50
CA GLN A 367 36.49 19.14 -16.51
C GLN A 367 35.19 18.67 -15.87
N SER A 368 34.08 19.12 -16.44
CA SER A 368 32.71 18.71 -16.15
C SER A 368 32.57 17.18 -16.26
N TYR A 369 32.94 16.42 -15.24
CA TYR A 369 32.35 15.10 -15.05
C TYR A 369 30.85 15.34 -15.00
N SER A 370 30.15 14.72 -15.93
CA SER A 370 28.69 14.80 -15.98
C SER A 370 28.19 14.38 -14.60
N THR A 371 27.74 15.36 -13.85
CA THR A 371 26.94 15.33 -12.62
C THR A 371 25.66 14.49 -12.73
N ARG A 372 25.63 13.52 -13.66
CA ARG A 372 24.60 12.53 -13.96
C ARG A 372 25.08 11.09 -13.71
N ALA A 373 26.33 10.86 -13.31
CA ALA A 373 26.94 9.52 -13.24
C ALA A 373 26.81 8.81 -11.88
N LEU A 374 26.81 9.51 -10.75
CA LEU A 374 26.58 8.91 -9.43
C LEU A 374 25.48 9.72 -8.76
N LEU A 375 24.46 9.09 -8.17
CA LEU A 375 23.36 9.77 -7.48
C LEU A 375 23.27 9.26 -6.03
N LEU A 376 23.32 10.15 -5.04
CA LEU A 376 23.50 9.77 -3.63
C LEU A 376 22.44 10.32 -2.66
N LEU A 377 21.53 11.17 -3.10
CA LEU A 377 20.52 11.76 -2.22
C LEU A 377 19.63 10.72 -1.52
N GLY A 378 19.20 11.00 -0.28
CA GLY A 378 18.42 10.04 0.52
C GLY A 378 19.27 9.07 1.34
N ASN A 379 20.59 9.24 1.36
CA ASN A 379 21.53 8.51 2.22
C ASN A 379 21.94 9.35 3.44
N PRO A 380 22.12 8.75 4.63
CA PRO A 380 22.59 9.44 5.84
C PRO A 380 24.10 9.75 5.81
N LEU A 381 24.59 10.42 4.76
CA LEU A 381 26.00 10.80 4.63
C LEU A 381 26.36 11.81 5.72
N GLU A 382 27.15 11.40 6.70
CA GLU A 382 27.56 12.22 7.85
C GLU A 382 29.00 12.71 7.70
N LEU A 383 29.91 11.82 7.30
CA LEU A 383 31.34 12.12 7.16
C LEU A 383 31.68 12.38 5.68
N LEU A 384 31.15 13.48 5.15
CA LEU A 384 31.49 13.96 3.81
C LEU A 384 32.71 14.90 3.89
N PRO A 385 33.78 14.72 3.12
CA PRO A 385 34.84 15.72 2.98
C PRO A 385 34.33 17.04 2.40
N GLU A 386 34.88 18.18 2.83
CA GLU A 386 34.41 19.50 2.40
C GLU A 386 34.44 19.70 0.88
N HIS A 387 35.44 19.13 0.20
CA HIS A 387 35.57 19.25 -1.26
C HIS A 387 34.48 18.48 -2.04
N LEU A 388 33.76 17.55 -1.40
CA LEU A 388 32.61 16.86 -2.00
C LEU A 388 31.28 17.60 -1.78
N CYS A 389 31.22 18.58 -0.87
CA CYS A 389 30.01 19.37 -0.64
C CYS A 389 29.44 19.99 -1.93
N PRO A 390 30.24 20.63 -2.81
CA PRO A 390 29.72 21.23 -4.04
C PRO A 390 28.99 20.23 -4.94
N PHE A 391 29.46 18.99 -5.00
CA PHE A 391 28.83 17.91 -5.77
C PHE A 391 27.44 17.59 -5.25
N ILE A 392 27.31 17.30 -3.94
CA ILE A 392 26.02 17.02 -3.30
C ILE A 392 25.07 18.22 -3.42
N ILE A 393 25.56 19.45 -3.26
CA ILE A 393 24.76 20.67 -3.42
C ILE A 393 24.18 20.78 -4.83
N GLN A 394 24.95 20.40 -5.86
CA GLN A 394 24.42 20.38 -7.22
C GLN A 394 23.32 19.33 -7.40
N GLU A 395 23.44 18.15 -6.79
CA GLU A 395 22.36 17.16 -6.78
C GLU A 395 21.10 17.71 -6.12
N ILE A 396 21.23 18.28 -4.91
CA ILE A 396 20.13 18.90 -4.15
C ILE A 396 19.39 19.92 -5.03
N LYS A 397 20.13 20.79 -5.74
CA LYS A 397 19.53 21.80 -6.63
C LYS A 397 18.73 21.17 -7.77
N LYS A 398 19.25 20.09 -8.38
CA LYS A 398 18.67 19.44 -9.56
C LYS A 398 17.43 18.59 -9.28
N VAL A 399 17.21 18.13 -8.04
CA VAL A 399 16.02 17.29 -7.73
C VAL A 399 14.72 18.07 -7.98
N PRO A 400 13.82 17.60 -8.86
CA PRO A 400 12.53 18.26 -9.06
C PRO A 400 11.60 17.98 -7.87
N LYS A 401 10.70 18.94 -7.57
CA LYS A 401 9.74 18.81 -6.46
C LYS A 401 8.85 17.57 -6.57
N SER A 402 8.57 17.10 -7.78
CA SER A 402 7.69 15.96 -8.07
C SER A 402 8.34 14.58 -7.88
N LYS A 403 9.66 14.50 -7.64
CA LYS A 403 10.39 13.22 -7.54
C LYS A 403 11.08 13.00 -6.18
N LEU A 404 10.53 13.54 -5.11
CA LEU A 404 11.07 13.35 -3.76
C LEU A 404 10.39 12.17 -3.11
N SER A 405 11.18 11.14 -2.80
CA SER A 405 10.75 10.09 -1.88
C SER A 405 10.67 10.64 -0.45
N PRO A 406 9.84 10.02 0.43
CA PRO A 406 9.84 10.28 1.88
C PRO A 406 11.25 10.31 2.48
N ARG A 407 12.11 9.39 2.03
CA ARG A 407 13.49 9.23 2.49
C ARG A 407 14.39 10.37 2.05
N THR A 408 14.37 10.75 0.77
CA THR A 408 15.12 11.93 0.29
C THR A 408 14.66 13.21 1.00
N LEU A 409 13.35 13.40 1.20
CA LEU A 409 12.81 14.55 1.93
C LEU A 409 13.30 14.58 3.39
N THR A 410 13.31 13.42 4.04
CA THR A 410 13.81 13.26 5.41
C THR A 410 15.31 13.50 5.50
N CYS A 411 16.07 13.03 4.51
CA CYS A 411 17.50 13.29 4.40
C CYS A 411 17.77 14.79 4.26
N LEU A 412 17.05 15.50 3.39
CA LEU A 412 17.18 16.96 3.27
C LEU A 412 16.81 17.66 4.58
N PHE A 413 15.74 17.22 5.24
CA PHE A 413 15.34 17.75 6.55
C PHE A 413 16.43 17.54 7.60
N CYS A 414 16.98 16.34 7.71
CA CYS A 414 18.05 16.03 8.64
C CYS A 414 19.31 16.82 8.31
N TRP A 415 19.67 16.92 7.03
CA TRP A 415 20.83 17.71 6.61
C TRP A 415 20.67 19.18 6.91
N ALA A 416 19.50 19.77 6.66
CA ALA A 416 19.25 21.19 6.93
C ALA A 416 19.42 21.56 8.41
N ASN A 417 19.15 20.62 9.31
CA ASN A 417 19.11 20.87 10.76
C ASN A 417 20.32 20.32 11.53
N PHE A 418 20.95 19.23 11.07
CA PHE A 418 21.90 18.44 11.88
C PHE A 418 23.25 18.21 11.23
N HIS A 419 23.37 18.36 9.90
CA HIS A 419 24.62 18.02 9.23
C HIS A 419 25.77 18.88 9.78
N PRO A 420 26.96 18.32 10.06
CA PRO A 420 28.08 19.08 10.64
C PRO A 420 28.54 20.26 9.76
N GLN A 421 28.45 20.11 8.44
CA GLN A 421 28.89 21.12 7.47
C GLN A 421 27.83 22.18 7.17
N ALA A 422 28.17 23.45 7.44
CA ALA A 422 27.26 24.58 7.28
C ALA A 422 26.76 24.79 5.84
N ILE A 423 27.59 24.54 4.83
CA ILE A 423 27.26 24.75 3.42
C ILE A 423 26.16 23.78 2.98
N LEU A 424 26.23 22.51 3.40
CA LEU A 424 25.18 21.52 3.12
C LEU A 424 23.89 21.85 3.86
N ARG A 425 23.97 22.28 5.12
CA ARG A 425 22.78 22.73 5.87
C ARG A 425 22.03 23.81 5.11
N GLN A 426 22.75 24.84 4.63
CA GLN A 426 22.15 25.95 3.89
C GLN A 426 21.53 25.50 2.55
N ALA A 427 22.21 24.64 1.79
CA ALA A 427 21.69 24.15 0.52
C ALA A 427 20.43 23.28 0.69
N ALA A 428 20.44 22.38 1.68
CA ALA A 428 19.28 21.54 2.00
C ALA A 428 18.11 22.40 2.48
N LEU A 429 18.35 23.41 3.31
CA LEU A 429 17.35 24.36 3.78
C LEU A 429 16.68 25.09 2.61
N GLN A 430 17.46 25.73 1.73
CA GLN A 430 16.94 26.44 0.57
C GLN A 430 16.08 25.53 -0.30
N LYS A 431 16.48 24.25 -0.43
CA LYS A 431 15.72 23.29 -1.21
C LYS A 431 14.40 22.92 -0.54
N LEU A 432 14.39 22.68 0.78
CA LEU A 432 13.16 22.42 1.53
C LEU A 432 12.18 23.61 1.46
N GLU A 433 12.67 24.84 1.59
CA GLU A 433 11.85 26.06 1.47
C GLU A 433 11.19 26.17 0.09
N GLN A 434 11.84 25.66 -0.96
CA GLN A 434 11.23 25.57 -2.29
C GLN A 434 10.17 24.45 -2.37
N ILE A 435 10.43 23.30 -1.77
CA ILE A 435 9.58 22.10 -1.89
C ILE A 435 8.31 22.24 -1.05
N ILE A 436 8.44 22.73 0.17
CA ILE A 436 7.36 22.74 1.15
C ILE A 436 6.35 23.82 0.80
N THR A 437 5.07 23.48 0.93
CA THR A 437 3.99 24.41 0.61
C THR A 437 4.07 25.65 1.51
N LYS A 438 3.70 26.83 0.98
CA LYS A 438 3.68 28.07 1.78
C LYS A 438 2.86 27.92 3.07
N LYS A 439 1.76 27.16 3.02
CA LYS A 439 0.91 26.84 4.17
C LYS A 439 1.66 26.05 5.25
N HIS A 440 2.35 24.97 4.88
CA HIS A 440 3.14 24.17 5.82
C HIS A 440 4.32 25.00 6.34
N HIS A 441 5.00 25.74 5.47
CA HIS A 441 6.10 26.62 5.84
C HIS A 441 5.66 27.68 6.87
N GLN A 442 4.50 28.31 6.70
CA GLN A 442 3.91 29.24 7.68
C GLN A 442 3.62 28.58 9.03
N LEU A 443 3.10 27.34 9.03
CA LEU A 443 2.87 26.59 10.27
C LEU A 443 4.16 26.28 11.03
N MET A 444 5.29 26.19 10.31
CA MET A 444 6.58 25.80 10.88
C MET A 444 7.54 26.97 11.12
N LEU A 445 7.33 28.14 10.50
CA LEU A 445 8.26 29.28 10.43
C LEU A 445 8.86 29.73 11.78
N GLN A 446 8.11 29.60 12.88
CA GLN A 446 8.59 29.96 14.23
C GLN A 446 9.39 28.86 14.95
N LYS A 447 9.39 27.63 14.43
CA LYS A 447 10.02 26.43 15.04
C LYS A 447 10.97 25.68 14.09
N TRP A 448 11.00 26.07 12.81
CA TRP A 448 11.76 25.44 11.73
C TRP A 448 13.26 25.67 11.85
N ARG A 449 13.68 26.80 12.42
CA ARG A 449 15.08 27.07 12.76
C ARG A 449 15.33 26.73 14.23
N TYR A 450 16.13 25.70 14.45
CA TYR A 450 16.71 25.47 15.75
C TYR A 450 17.92 26.38 15.98
N SER A 451 18.23 26.63 17.24
CA SER A 451 19.54 27.17 17.61
C SER A 451 20.66 26.32 17.00
N THR A 452 21.87 26.83 16.97
CA THR A 452 23.07 26.10 16.49
C THR A 452 23.27 24.73 17.16
N THR A 453 22.56 24.45 18.26
CA THR A 453 22.45 23.14 18.94
C THR A 453 21.01 22.93 19.51
N PRO A 454 20.05 22.34 18.77
CA PRO A 454 18.72 22.06 19.32
C PRO A 454 18.75 21.13 20.53
N SER A 455 17.88 21.37 21.52
CA SER A 455 17.63 20.37 22.55
C SER A 455 16.85 19.17 21.97
N LYS A 456 17.16 17.96 22.41
CA LYS A 456 16.57 16.69 21.91
C LYS A 456 15.04 16.71 21.92
N VAL A 457 14.46 17.21 23.01
CA VAL A 457 13.02 17.27 23.22
C VAL A 457 12.35 18.24 22.25
N THR A 458 13.00 19.38 21.96
CA THR A 458 12.44 20.37 21.02
C THR A 458 12.39 19.82 19.59
N LEU A 459 13.44 19.12 19.18
CA LEU A 459 13.48 18.45 17.88
C LEU A 459 12.41 17.35 17.80
N PHE A 460 12.37 16.50 18.80
CA PHE A 460 11.42 15.39 18.84
C PHE A 460 9.96 15.90 18.82
N LYS A 461 9.66 16.97 19.57
CA LYS A 461 8.36 17.69 19.52
C LYS A 461 8.00 18.15 18.12
N PHE A 462 8.94 18.68 17.36
CA PHE A 462 8.68 19.14 16.01
C PHE A 462 8.43 17.99 15.05
N VAL A 463 9.24 16.93 15.12
CA VAL A 463 9.05 15.79 14.23
C VAL A 463 7.70 15.14 14.54
N TYR A 464 7.32 14.92 15.79
CA TYR A 464 6.00 14.36 16.08
C TYR A 464 4.85 15.26 15.61
N ARG A 465 5.05 16.58 15.62
CA ARG A 465 4.07 17.54 15.13
C ARG A 465 3.97 17.63 13.61
N PHE A 466 5.08 17.51 12.89
CA PHE A 466 5.15 17.80 11.45
C PHE A 466 5.62 16.63 10.58
N GLY A 467 6.07 15.53 11.18
CA GLY A 467 6.62 14.37 10.49
C GLY A 467 5.59 13.68 9.60
N GLU A 468 4.37 13.50 10.10
CA GLU A 468 3.25 12.98 9.30
C GLU A 468 2.86 13.98 8.19
N LEU A 469 2.75 15.28 8.53
CA LEU A 469 2.44 16.34 7.57
C LEU A 469 3.44 16.41 6.41
N LEU A 470 4.71 16.15 6.71
CA LEU A 470 5.82 16.17 5.76
C LEU A 470 6.11 14.79 5.17
N GLN A 471 5.40 13.73 5.55
CA GLN A 471 5.67 12.35 5.12
C GLN A 471 7.14 11.94 5.35
N LEU A 472 7.68 12.21 6.54
CA LEU A 472 9.06 11.84 6.87
C LEU A 472 9.19 10.33 7.10
N ASP A 473 10.31 9.76 6.67
CA ASP A 473 10.76 8.39 6.92
C ASP A 473 11.28 8.29 8.37
N TRP A 474 10.49 7.65 9.22
CA TRP A 474 10.81 7.46 10.63
C TRP A 474 12.05 6.60 10.88
N SER A 475 12.37 5.66 9.97
CA SER A 475 13.56 4.81 10.13
C SER A 475 14.84 5.65 10.01
N LEU A 476 14.93 6.48 8.97
CA LEU A 476 16.06 7.37 8.73
C LEU A 476 16.16 8.44 9.82
N LEU A 477 15.02 8.97 10.27
CA LEU A 477 15.02 9.93 11.36
C LEU A 477 15.54 9.30 12.67
N THR A 478 15.07 8.09 13.01
CA THR A 478 15.51 7.38 14.22
C THR A 478 17.02 7.14 14.19
N TYR A 479 17.57 6.81 13.03
CA TYR A 479 19.01 6.75 12.82
C TYR A 479 19.68 8.10 13.16
N TRP A 480 19.27 9.21 12.54
CA TRP A 480 19.88 10.52 12.80
C TRP A 480 19.74 10.95 14.26
N LEU A 481 18.61 10.63 14.89
CA LEU A 481 18.39 10.88 16.31
C LEU A 481 19.42 10.11 17.14
N LYS A 482 19.66 8.81 16.88
CA LYS A 482 20.63 7.94 17.59
C LYS A 482 22.06 8.51 17.63
N TYR A 483 22.51 9.22 16.59
CA TYR A 483 23.86 9.79 16.53
C TYR A 483 23.98 11.21 17.10
N LEU A 484 22.86 11.94 17.23
CA LEU A 484 22.82 13.23 17.95
C LEU A 484 22.96 13.08 19.48
N HIS A 485 23.23 11.86 19.99
CA HIS A 485 23.34 11.57 21.42
C HIS A 485 24.78 11.65 21.95
N THR A 486 24.98 12.52 22.95
CA THR A 486 26.07 12.40 23.93
C THR A 486 25.57 12.19 25.37
N LYS A 487 24.25 12.19 25.60
CA LYS A 487 23.63 12.06 26.95
C LYS A 487 22.35 11.22 26.93
N GLU A 488 22.00 10.61 28.06
CA GLU A 488 20.79 9.80 28.24
C GLU A 488 19.56 10.67 28.47
N VAL A 489 18.36 10.17 28.14
CA VAL A 489 17.10 10.88 28.40
C VAL A 489 16.13 9.99 29.16
N PHE A 490 15.61 10.54 30.26
CA PHE A 490 14.72 9.85 31.20
C PHE A 490 13.26 10.32 31.10
N HIS A 491 13.04 11.53 30.57
CA HIS A 491 11.73 12.18 30.55
C HIS A 491 11.48 12.83 29.19
N ILE A 492 10.32 12.55 28.60
CA ILE A 492 9.83 13.21 27.40
C ILE A 492 8.47 13.82 27.71
N ASP A 493 8.37 15.13 27.50
CA ASP A 493 7.12 15.86 27.50
C ASP A 493 6.76 16.18 26.05
N LEU A 494 5.57 15.79 25.60
CA LEU A 494 4.95 16.13 24.33
C LEU A 494 3.59 16.77 24.56
N THR A 495 3.42 17.56 25.61
CA THR A 495 2.12 18.16 25.90
C THR A 495 1.70 19.15 24.82
N ASN A 496 0.45 19.05 24.35
CA ASN A 496 -0.20 20.02 23.47
C ASN A 496 0.60 20.33 22.18
N ILE A 497 1.04 19.28 21.47
CA ILE A 497 1.71 19.43 20.18
C ILE A 497 0.87 18.95 18.98
N ASP A 498 -0.41 18.66 19.21
CA ASP A 498 -1.39 18.24 18.19
C ASP A 498 -1.05 16.89 17.53
N VAL A 499 -0.55 15.95 18.34
CA VAL A 499 -0.22 14.61 17.89
C VAL A 499 -1.48 13.73 17.86
N LYS A 500 -1.80 13.19 16.68
CA LYS A 500 -2.93 12.27 16.49
C LYS A 500 -2.52 10.81 16.61
N ASN A 501 -1.32 10.49 16.15
CA ASN A 501 -0.76 9.15 16.20
C ASN A 501 0.70 9.20 16.63
N ILE A 502 1.12 8.20 17.41
CA ILE A 502 2.47 8.11 17.93
C ILE A 502 3.08 6.83 17.38
N ALA A 503 4.17 6.96 16.61
CA ALA A 503 5.04 5.84 16.27
C ALA A 503 5.87 5.45 17.51
N PHE A 504 5.29 4.67 18.42
CA PHE A 504 5.92 4.28 19.69
C PHE A 504 7.22 3.49 19.46
N GLU A 505 7.35 2.81 18.33
CA GLU A 505 8.58 2.10 17.91
C GLU A 505 9.77 3.05 17.85
N SER A 506 9.57 4.32 17.47
CA SER A 506 10.66 5.29 17.43
C SER A 506 11.13 5.74 18.83
N LEU A 507 10.33 5.52 19.87
CA LEU A 507 10.72 5.74 21.27
C LEU A 507 11.62 4.63 21.80
N GLU A 508 11.74 3.48 21.12
CA GLU A 508 12.69 2.41 21.48
C GLU A 508 14.15 2.87 21.40
N ALA A 509 14.44 3.92 20.62
CA ALA A 509 15.76 4.55 20.60
C ALA A 509 16.17 5.18 21.96
N TRP A 510 15.25 5.22 22.94
CA TRP A 510 15.42 5.86 24.23
C TRP A 510 15.26 4.81 25.34
N PRO A 511 16.20 3.86 25.46
CA PRO A 511 16.08 2.70 26.35
C PRO A 511 16.06 3.06 27.84
N LYS A 512 16.25 4.32 28.22
CA LYS A 512 16.16 4.77 29.63
C LYS A 512 14.96 5.67 29.90
N LEU A 513 14.03 5.77 28.95
CA LEU A 513 12.82 6.57 29.11
C LEU A 513 11.96 6.01 30.25
N ARG A 514 11.81 6.81 31.32
CA ARG A 514 11.00 6.47 32.50
C ARG A 514 9.69 7.24 32.56
N SER A 515 9.62 8.41 31.93
CA SER A 515 8.40 9.22 31.94
C SER A 515 8.07 9.75 30.55
N LEU A 516 6.83 9.55 30.14
CA LEU A 516 6.29 10.03 28.89
C LEU A 516 4.99 10.81 29.19
N ARG A 517 4.96 12.07 28.77
CA ARG A 517 3.79 12.93 28.90
C ARG A 517 3.22 13.26 27.53
N LEU A 518 2.00 12.82 27.27
CA LEU A 518 1.26 12.99 26.02
C LEU A 518 -0.01 13.82 26.21
N SER A 519 -0.10 14.53 27.33
CA SER A 519 -1.25 15.34 27.72
C SER A 519 -1.72 16.30 26.64
N LYS A 520 -3.03 16.55 26.55
CA LYS A 520 -3.63 17.54 25.64
C LYS A 520 -3.35 17.29 24.15
N ASN A 521 -3.17 16.04 23.73
CA ASN A 521 -3.05 15.66 22.32
C ASN A 521 -4.28 14.87 21.84
N PRO A 522 -4.76 15.03 20.60
CA PRO A 522 -5.99 14.38 20.13
C PRO A 522 -5.76 12.91 19.69
N LEU A 523 -5.37 12.03 20.60
CA LEU A 523 -4.94 10.66 20.27
C LEU A 523 -6.09 9.72 19.88
N ARG A 524 -7.30 9.92 20.40
CA ARG A 524 -8.48 9.01 20.30
C ARG A 524 -8.27 7.61 20.91
N LYS A 525 -7.12 6.97 20.65
CA LYS A 525 -6.70 5.69 21.22
C LYS A 525 -5.17 5.65 21.41
N VAL A 526 -4.70 4.78 22.28
CA VAL A 526 -3.28 4.49 22.48
C VAL A 526 -2.94 3.21 21.73
N ALA A 527 -1.90 3.25 20.89
CA ALA A 527 -1.47 2.08 20.11
C ALA A 527 -0.71 1.06 20.98
N VAL A 528 -0.78 -0.22 20.60
CA VAL A 528 -0.13 -1.35 21.31
C VAL A 528 1.37 -1.13 21.50
N GLY A 529 2.03 -0.40 20.60
CA GLY A 529 3.47 -0.10 20.69
C GLY A 529 3.90 0.54 22.02
N VAL A 530 3.02 1.24 22.75
CA VAL A 530 3.35 1.80 24.08
C VAL A 530 3.76 0.73 25.09
N THR A 531 3.21 -0.47 24.94
CA THR A 531 3.42 -1.62 25.84
C THR A 531 4.82 -2.21 25.70
N ARG A 532 5.53 -1.90 24.60
CA ARG A 532 6.88 -2.38 24.32
C ARG A 532 7.97 -1.52 24.98
N LEU A 533 7.61 -0.43 25.66
CA LEU A 533 8.58 0.47 26.30
C LEU A 533 9.05 -0.11 27.64
N PRO A 534 10.26 -0.71 27.71
CA PRO A 534 10.61 -1.66 28.77
C PRO A 534 10.87 -1.03 30.15
N HIS A 535 11.06 0.29 30.21
CA HIS A 535 11.44 1.01 31.43
C HIS A 535 10.47 2.14 31.80
N LEU A 536 9.33 2.23 31.12
CA LEU A 536 8.39 3.32 31.37
C LEU A 536 7.71 3.17 32.73
N GLN A 537 7.85 4.18 33.58
CA GLN A 537 7.32 4.22 34.94
C GLN A 537 6.13 5.17 35.08
N LYS A 538 6.08 6.23 34.27
CA LYS A 538 5.05 7.26 34.35
C LYS A 538 4.51 7.59 32.96
N LEU A 539 3.21 7.42 32.78
CA LEU A 539 2.51 7.74 31.54
C LEU A 539 1.39 8.74 31.83
N TYR A 540 1.49 9.91 31.21
CA TYR A 540 0.47 10.96 31.34
C TYR A 540 -0.30 11.12 30.02
N LEU A 541 -1.60 10.90 30.08
CA LEU A 541 -2.55 10.94 28.98
C LEU A 541 -3.76 11.84 29.32
N ASP A 542 -3.58 12.80 30.22
CA ASP A 542 -4.64 13.72 30.61
C ASP A 542 -5.09 14.60 29.42
N LYS A 543 -6.40 14.77 29.26
CA LYS A 543 -7.00 15.56 28.17
C LYS A 543 -6.57 15.09 26.77
N ALA A 544 -6.30 13.79 26.60
CA ALA A 544 -5.83 13.22 25.33
C ALA A 544 -6.96 12.85 24.34
N SER A 545 -8.21 13.26 24.64
CA SER A 545 -9.39 12.93 23.84
C SER A 545 -9.56 11.43 23.56
N LEU A 546 -9.13 10.59 24.49
CA LEU A 546 -9.29 9.14 24.39
C LEU A 546 -10.79 8.79 24.42
N ALA A 547 -11.20 7.82 23.60
CA ALA A 547 -12.58 7.35 23.46
C ALA A 547 -13.63 8.39 23.00
N LYS A 548 -13.21 9.56 22.46
CA LYS A 548 -14.11 10.67 22.10
C LYS A 548 -15.26 10.31 21.15
N ASP A 549 -15.06 9.29 20.31
CA ASP A 549 -16.02 8.84 19.29
C ASP A 549 -16.43 7.37 19.49
N TYR A 550 -16.30 6.83 20.71
CA TYR A 550 -16.64 5.43 20.97
C TYR A 550 -18.11 5.28 21.32
N GLU A 551 -18.84 4.58 20.45
CA GLU A 551 -20.25 4.24 20.66
C GLU A 551 -20.41 2.98 21.52
N ASN A 552 -19.45 2.05 21.44
CA ASN A 552 -19.46 0.78 22.17
C ASN A 552 -18.51 0.83 23.39
N ARG A 553 -19.00 0.40 24.55
CA ARG A 553 -18.20 0.30 25.79
C ARG A 553 -17.15 -0.80 25.76
N TYR A 554 -17.20 -1.73 24.80
CA TYR A 554 -16.17 -2.74 24.62
C TYR A 554 -15.01 -2.28 23.71
N ASP A 555 -15.11 -1.08 23.13
CA ASP A 555 -13.99 -0.46 22.45
C ASP A 555 -13.10 0.23 23.49
N TYR A 556 -11.91 -0.33 23.73
CA TYR A 556 -10.98 0.20 24.71
C TYR A 556 -10.02 1.21 24.06
N ALA A 557 -9.91 2.41 24.65
CA ALA A 557 -8.98 3.42 24.16
C ALA A 557 -7.52 3.12 24.57
N LEU A 558 -7.33 2.16 25.48
CA LEU A 558 -6.05 1.57 25.84
C LEU A 558 -5.94 0.16 25.25
N PRO A 559 -4.73 -0.29 24.88
CA PRO A 559 -4.52 -1.65 24.38
C PRO A 559 -4.82 -2.70 25.45
N LEU A 560 -5.28 -3.89 25.03
CA LEU A 560 -5.51 -5.03 25.95
C LEU A 560 -4.20 -5.47 26.62
N GLU A 561 -3.09 -5.32 25.91
CA GLU A 561 -1.72 -5.64 26.33
C GLU A 561 -1.12 -4.63 27.32
N ILE A 562 -1.91 -3.70 27.88
CA ILE A 562 -1.42 -2.72 28.86
C ILE A 562 -0.78 -3.41 30.09
N SER A 563 -1.21 -4.63 30.40
CA SER A 563 -0.64 -5.50 31.43
C SER A 563 0.85 -5.78 31.23
N HIS A 564 1.36 -5.77 30.00
CA HIS A 564 2.79 -6.00 29.71
C HIS A 564 3.70 -4.84 30.15
N MET A 565 3.13 -3.72 30.61
CA MET A 565 3.89 -2.58 31.11
C MET A 565 4.37 -2.80 32.56
N GLU A 566 5.24 -3.79 32.77
CA GLU A 566 5.65 -4.28 34.08
C GLU A 566 6.25 -3.22 35.02
N LYS A 567 6.79 -2.11 34.49
CA LYS A 567 7.44 -1.06 35.30
C LYS A 567 6.56 0.17 35.54
N LEU A 568 5.34 0.19 35.01
CA LEU A 568 4.48 1.36 35.12
C LEU A 568 3.96 1.52 36.56
N ILE A 569 4.28 2.66 37.17
CA ILE A 569 3.92 3.01 38.55
C ILE A 569 2.76 4.01 38.58
N GLN A 570 2.72 4.93 37.60
CA GLN A 570 1.75 6.01 37.55
C GLN A 570 1.14 6.12 36.16
N LEU A 571 -0.20 6.08 36.11
CA LEU A 571 -0.99 6.25 34.91
C LEU A 571 -2.03 7.36 35.12
N ASP A 572 -1.94 8.41 34.31
CA ASP A 572 -2.88 9.53 34.36
C ASP A 572 -3.75 9.56 33.11
N LEU A 573 -5.05 9.33 33.28
CA LEU A 573 -6.08 9.26 32.24
C LEU A 573 -7.17 10.31 32.46
N GLN A 574 -6.89 11.35 33.25
CA GLN A 574 -7.84 12.39 33.60
C GLN A 574 -8.43 13.10 32.36
N GLU A 575 -9.69 13.51 32.44
CA GLU A 575 -10.35 14.36 31.43
C GLU A 575 -10.31 13.75 30.03
N ASN A 576 -10.63 12.47 29.94
CA ASN A 576 -10.88 11.78 28.68
C ASN A 576 -12.37 11.41 28.56
N TYR A 577 -12.73 10.59 27.58
CA TYR A 577 -14.10 10.15 27.35
C TYR A 577 -14.26 8.66 27.66
N LEU A 578 -13.47 8.12 28.60
CA LEU A 578 -13.44 6.69 28.89
C LEU A 578 -14.78 6.24 29.48
N GLN A 579 -15.36 5.19 28.91
CA GLN A 579 -16.57 4.52 29.42
C GLN A 579 -16.26 3.18 30.09
N SER A 580 -15.07 2.64 29.86
CA SER A 580 -14.57 1.37 30.39
C SER A 580 -13.04 1.35 30.37
N LEU A 581 -12.45 0.33 30.99
CA LEU A 581 -11.01 0.03 30.94
C LEU A 581 -10.80 -1.39 30.40
N PRO A 582 -9.67 -1.66 29.70
CA PRO A 582 -9.38 -3.02 29.25
C PRO A 582 -9.11 -3.94 30.45
N PRO A 583 -9.47 -5.23 30.38
CA PRO A 583 -9.27 -6.14 31.51
C PRO A 583 -7.81 -6.29 31.96
N GLY A 584 -6.86 -6.11 31.03
CA GLY A 584 -5.43 -6.14 31.34
C GLY A 584 -4.98 -5.10 32.37
N ILE A 585 -5.77 -4.06 32.68
CA ILE A 585 -5.43 -3.09 33.72
C ILE A 585 -5.36 -3.73 35.11
N GLY A 586 -6.21 -4.73 35.39
CA GLY A 586 -6.24 -5.43 36.68
C GLY A 586 -5.01 -6.30 36.94
N LEU A 587 -4.29 -6.67 35.88
CA LEU A 587 -3.13 -7.56 35.91
C LEU A 587 -1.79 -6.82 36.05
N MET A 588 -1.79 -5.53 36.39
CA MET A 588 -0.56 -4.73 36.45
C MET A 588 0.14 -4.83 37.82
N ASP A 589 1.31 -5.45 37.87
CA ASP A 589 2.03 -5.75 39.12
C ASP A 589 2.62 -4.55 39.88
N ASN A 590 2.74 -3.38 39.24
CA ASN A 590 3.47 -2.23 39.80
C ASN A 590 2.69 -0.91 39.80
N LEU A 591 1.45 -0.89 39.30
CA LEU A 591 0.69 0.36 39.17
C LEU A 591 0.17 0.80 40.54
N ARG A 592 0.72 1.91 41.07
CA ARG A 592 0.38 2.44 42.41
C ARG A 592 -0.56 3.63 42.35
N THR A 593 -0.51 4.41 41.27
CA THR A 593 -1.32 5.62 41.13
C THR A 593 -2.08 5.60 39.81
N LEU A 594 -3.40 5.63 39.90
CA LEU A 594 -4.30 5.66 38.76
C LEU A 594 -5.26 6.85 38.88
N ASN A 595 -5.22 7.74 37.89
CA ASN A 595 -6.12 8.89 37.80
C ASN A 595 -7.10 8.70 36.63
N LEU A 596 -8.38 8.51 36.94
CA LEU A 596 -9.52 8.36 36.04
C LEU A 596 -10.52 9.52 36.18
N ARG A 597 -10.12 10.60 36.84
CA ARG A 597 -10.97 11.76 37.10
C ARG A 597 -11.57 12.33 35.82
N SER A 598 -12.83 12.76 35.87
CA SER A 598 -13.51 13.44 34.75
C SER A 598 -13.55 12.59 33.48
N ASN A 599 -14.09 11.38 33.58
CA ASN A 599 -14.39 10.49 32.45
C ASN A 599 -15.91 10.25 32.37
N LEU A 600 -16.34 9.23 31.61
CA LEU A 600 -17.74 8.87 31.39
C LEU A 600 -18.05 7.47 31.95
N LEU A 601 -17.43 7.10 33.07
CA LEU A 601 -17.64 5.80 33.70
C LEU A 601 -18.99 5.78 34.40
N ASN A 602 -19.93 4.96 33.92
CA ASN A 602 -21.26 4.81 34.52
C ASN A 602 -21.31 3.73 35.61
N GLU A 603 -20.37 2.79 35.56
CA GLU A 603 -20.19 1.71 36.50
C GLU A 603 -18.72 1.72 36.95
N PHE A 604 -18.47 1.21 38.15
CA PHE A 604 -17.10 1.02 38.61
C PHE A 604 -16.45 -0.12 37.82
N PRO A 605 -15.28 0.08 37.20
CA PRO A 605 -14.61 -0.99 36.46
C PRO A 605 -14.16 -2.11 37.41
N ILE A 606 -14.80 -3.28 37.32
CA ILE A 606 -14.59 -4.39 38.25
C ILE A 606 -13.12 -4.88 38.25
N GLU A 607 -12.45 -4.74 37.11
CA GLU A 607 -11.06 -5.15 36.91
C GLU A 607 -10.08 -4.35 37.78
N LEU A 608 -10.48 -3.17 38.26
CA LEU A 608 -9.69 -2.42 39.24
C LEU A 608 -9.63 -3.12 40.60
N CYS A 609 -10.57 -4.00 40.94
CA CYS A 609 -10.54 -4.77 42.19
C CYS A 609 -9.42 -5.83 42.20
N GLU A 610 -8.94 -6.23 41.01
CA GLU A 610 -7.82 -7.17 40.87
C GLU A 610 -6.45 -6.47 40.96
N LEU A 611 -6.43 -5.13 40.93
CA LEU A 611 -5.20 -4.34 40.92
C LEU A 611 -4.58 -4.21 42.33
N ALA A 612 -4.03 -5.31 42.84
CA ALA A 612 -3.46 -5.44 44.19
C ALA A 612 -2.44 -4.36 44.63
N PRO A 613 -1.55 -3.82 43.78
CA PRO A 613 -0.54 -2.84 44.22
C PRO A 613 -1.06 -1.39 44.27
N LEU A 614 -2.33 -1.13 43.95
CA LEU A 614 -2.88 0.21 43.86
C LEU A 614 -2.90 0.91 45.23
N GLU A 615 -2.32 2.12 45.29
CA GLU A 615 -2.27 2.94 46.51
C GLU A 615 -3.19 4.18 46.42
N ILE A 616 -3.31 4.76 45.22
CA ILE A 616 -4.05 6.00 44.98
C ILE A 616 -4.95 5.81 43.76
N LEU A 617 -6.26 5.97 43.96
CA LEU A 617 -7.27 5.93 42.92
C LEU A 617 -8.12 7.19 42.96
N ASP A 618 -8.02 8.03 41.92
CA ASP A 618 -8.98 9.12 41.68
C ASP A 618 -9.94 8.74 40.56
N ILE A 619 -11.22 8.54 40.89
CA ILE A 619 -12.30 8.28 39.94
C ILE A 619 -13.42 9.33 40.09
N SER A 620 -13.09 10.50 40.62
CA SER A 620 -14.01 11.61 40.82
C SER A 620 -14.54 12.16 39.49
N PHE A 621 -15.70 12.84 39.51
CA PHE A 621 -16.33 13.43 38.32
C PHE A 621 -16.62 12.38 37.23
N ASN A 622 -17.20 11.25 37.64
CA ASN A 622 -17.73 10.22 36.74
C ASN A 622 -19.25 10.08 36.96
N GLN A 623 -19.86 9.00 36.46
CA GLN A 623 -21.29 8.74 36.55
C GLN A 623 -21.59 7.46 37.35
N ILE A 624 -20.71 7.10 38.28
CA ILE A 624 -20.80 5.84 39.02
C ILE A 624 -21.96 5.89 40.01
N THR A 625 -22.83 4.88 39.97
CA THR A 625 -24.01 4.78 40.83
C THR A 625 -23.82 3.80 41.99
N MET A 626 -22.95 2.81 41.82
CA MET A 626 -22.65 1.80 42.84
C MET A 626 -21.20 1.32 42.72
N LEU A 627 -20.69 0.78 43.82
CA LEU A 627 -19.37 0.17 43.92
C LEU A 627 -19.50 -1.34 44.21
N PRO A 628 -18.60 -2.19 43.71
CA PRO A 628 -18.66 -3.64 43.92
C PRO A 628 -18.12 -4.05 45.29
N ASN A 629 -18.60 -5.20 45.79
CA ASN A 629 -18.15 -5.76 47.08
C ASN A 629 -16.69 -6.22 47.05
N ASP A 630 -16.16 -6.57 45.87
CA ASP A 630 -14.79 -7.04 45.69
C ASP A 630 -13.73 -5.95 45.92
N LEU A 631 -14.14 -4.68 46.08
CA LEU A 631 -13.24 -3.57 46.42
C LEU A 631 -12.42 -3.81 47.68
N VAL A 632 -12.96 -4.58 48.63
CA VAL A 632 -12.27 -4.95 49.88
C VAL A 632 -10.93 -5.66 49.61
N ALA A 633 -10.72 -6.24 48.43
CA ALA A 633 -9.48 -6.90 48.03
C ALA A 633 -8.30 -5.93 47.81
N LEU A 634 -8.53 -4.62 47.71
CA LEU A 634 -7.49 -3.60 47.48
C LEU A 634 -6.75 -3.22 48.76
N LEU A 635 -6.02 -4.18 49.33
CA LEU A 635 -5.37 -4.08 50.66
C LEU A 635 -4.25 -3.02 50.76
N GLN A 636 -3.83 -2.42 49.63
CA GLN A 636 -2.81 -1.37 49.60
C GLN A 636 -3.40 0.02 49.34
N LEU A 637 -4.70 0.12 49.10
CA LEU A 637 -5.35 1.38 48.73
C LEU A 637 -5.39 2.31 49.94
N LYS A 638 -4.75 3.48 49.81
CA LYS A 638 -4.63 4.50 50.85
C LYS A 638 -5.50 5.71 50.56
N GLU A 639 -5.58 6.12 49.31
CA GLU A 639 -6.35 7.29 48.88
C GLU A 639 -7.37 6.89 47.83
N PHE A 640 -8.65 7.12 48.13
CA PHE A 640 -9.76 6.85 47.23
C PHE A 640 -10.66 8.07 47.06
N CYS A 641 -10.57 8.68 45.88
CA CYS A 641 -11.32 9.88 45.54
C CYS A 641 -12.50 9.55 44.63
N LEU A 642 -13.72 9.73 45.15
CA LEU A 642 -15.01 9.40 44.56
C LEU A 642 -15.94 10.63 44.45
N ASN A 643 -15.40 11.85 44.61
CA ASN A 643 -16.22 13.05 44.60
C ASN A 643 -17.01 13.20 43.29
N ASN A 644 -18.17 13.84 43.34
CA ASN A 644 -18.98 14.13 42.15
C ASN A 644 -19.30 12.86 41.33
N ASN A 645 -19.89 11.87 41.99
CA ASN A 645 -20.51 10.69 41.38
C ASN A 645 -22.00 10.62 41.79
N TYR A 646 -22.67 9.50 41.56
CA TYR A 646 -24.07 9.28 41.89
C TYR A 646 -24.27 8.18 42.94
N LEU A 647 -23.28 7.98 43.82
CA LEU A 647 -23.32 6.93 44.84
C LEU A 647 -24.42 7.17 45.87
N LYS A 648 -25.16 6.11 46.19
CA LYS A 648 -26.22 6.11 47.22
C LYS A 648 -25.85 5.33 48.49
N SER A 649 -24.94 4.37 48.36
CA SER A 649 -24.46 3.48 49.43
C SER A 649 -23.01 3.07 49.15
N LEU A 650 -22.34 2.52 50.16
CA LEU A 650 -20.99 1.96 50.04
C LEU A 650 -21.02 0.46 50.33
N PRO A 651 -20.14 -0.33 49.70
CA PRO A 651 -19.84 -1.69 50.11
C PRO A 651 -18.81 -1.66 51.27
N VAL A 652 -18.37 -2.83 51.71
CA VAL A 652 -17.19 -2.95 52.58
C VAL A 652 -15.97 -2.40 51.84
N LEU A 653 -15.25 -1.48 52.49
CA LEU A 653 -14.08 -0.81 51.94
C LEU A 653 -12.77 -1.37 52.55
N PRO A 654 -11.62 -1.22 51.87
CA PRO A 654 -10.33 -1.65 52.42
C PRO A 654 -9.94 -0.93 53.72
N GLU A 655 -9.54 -1.69 54.73
CA GLU A 655 -9.08 -1.16 56.04
C GLU A 655 -7.81 -0.29 55.94
N SER A 656 -7.08 -0.38 54.83
CA SER A 656 -5.87 0.39 54.53
C SER A 656 -6.15 1.87 54.19
N LEU A 657 -7.41 2.26 53.97
CA LEU A 657 -7.76 3.60 53.55
C LEU A 657 -7.40 4.66 54.61
N GLU A 658 -6.63 5.64 54.19
CA GLU A 658 -6.24 6.82 54.98
C GLU A 658 -7.03 8.07 54.54
N VAL A 659 -7.37 8.17 53.25
CA VAL A 659 -8.08 9.30 52.65
C VAL A 659 -9.27 8.79 51.83
N LEU A 660 -10.46 9.25 52.19
CA LEU A 660 -11.71 8.90 51.48
C LEU A 660 -12.48 10.19 51.13
N GLU A 661 -12.66 10.43 49.83
CA GLU A 661 -13.40 11.58 49.34
C GLU A 661 -14.71 11.17 48.64
N LEU A 662 -15.84 11.50 49.26
CA LEU A 662 -17.21 11.14 48.90
C LEU A 662 -18.10 12.38 48.70
N GLY A 663 -17.51 13.56 48.59
CA GLY A 663 -18.24 14.82 48.43
C GLY A 663 -19.08 14.85 47.16
N HIS A 664 -20.20 15.57 47.18
CA HIS A 664 -21.11 15.69 46.04
C HIS A 664 -21.62 14.35 45.47
N ASN A 665 -22.14 13.47 46.31
CA ASN A 665 -22.78 12.22 45.90
C ASN A 665 -24.30 12.26 46.18
N LYS A 666 -24.96 11.10 46.32
CA LYS A 666 -26.41 10.95 46.54
C LYS A 666 -26.72 10.15 47.80
N PHE A 667 -25.85 10.21 48.82
CA PHE A 667 -26.07 9.56 50.11
C PHE A 667 -27.24 10.20 50.87
N GLU A 668 -28.37 9.50 50.95
CA GLU A 668 -29.57 9.94 51.70
C GLU A 668 -29.43 9.71 53.21
N SER A 669 -28.56 8.79 53.62
CA SER A 669 -28.14 8.57 55.00
C SER A 669 -26.61 8.54 55.09
N PHE A 670 -26.07 8.72 56.29
CA PHE A 670 -24.63 8.60 56.51
C PHE A 670 -24.19 7.15 56.24
N PRO A 671 -23.18 6.90 55.38
CA PRO A 671 -22.71 5.56 55.07
C PRO A 671 -21.95 4.97 56.28
N VAL A 672 -22.57 4.00 56.94
CA VAL A 672 -22.06 3.42 58.20
C VAL A 672 -20.78 2.61 57.97
N GLU A 673 -20.55 2.12 56.76
CA GLU A 673 -19.36 1.35 56.37
C GLU A 673 -18.07 2.17 56.56
N VAL A 674 -18.15 3.50 56.48
CA VAL A 674 -16.99 4.40 56.73
C VAL A 674 -16.51 4.32 58.17
N LEU A 675 -17.40 3.98 59.12
CA LEU A 675 -17.09 3.90 60.54
C LEU A 675 -16.19 2.70 60.89
N GLU A 676 -16.12 1.71 60.00
CA GLU A 676 -15.34 0.50 60.16
C GLU A 676 -13.88 0.65 59.68
N LEU A 677 -13.47 1.85 59.23
CA LEU A 677 -12.14 2.11 58.68
C LEU A 677 -11.14 2.57 59.75
N PRO A 678 -10.29 1.69 60.30
CA PRO A 678 -9.43 2.03 61.44
C PRO A 678 -8.32 3.02 61.09
N SER A 679 -7.86 3.02 59.83
CA SER A 679 -6.73 3.83 59.36
C SER A 679 -7.14 5.22 58.86
N LEU A 680 -8.45 5.54 58.84
CA LEU A 680 -8.97 6.71 58.15
C LEU A 680 -8.54 8.00 58.86
N GLN A 681 -7.90 8.89 58.10
CA GLN A 681 -7.38 10.18 58.58
C GLN A 681 -8.15 11.36 57.98
N ILE A 682 -8.57 11.26 56.72
CA ILE A 682 -9.28 12.32 56.02
C ILE A 682 -10.57 11.76 55.45
N LEU A 683 -11.71 12.33 55.87
CA LEU A 683 -13.02 12.01 55.33
C LEU A 683 -13.67 13.28 54.75
N LYS A 684 -13.89 13.30 53.44
CA LYS A 684 -14.66 14.37 52.80
C LYS A 684 -16.01 13.82 52.36
N ILE A 685 -17.11 14.27 52.97
CA ILE A 685 -18.46 13.76 52.69
C ILE A 685 -19.49 14.87 52.51
N HIS A 686 -19.02 16.11 52.34
CA HIS A 686 -19.84 17.30 52.13
C HIS A 686 -20.71 17.22 50.86
N GLN A 687 -21.75 18.04 50.81
CA GLN A 687 -22.71 18.15 49.72
C GLN A 687 -23.38 16.82 49.35
N ASN A 688 -23.83 16.11 50.38
CA ASN A 688 -24.71 14.94 50.28
C ASN A 688 -26.08 15.20 50.93
N PRO A 689 -27.15 14.52 50.50
CA PRO A 689 -28.51 14.74 51.00
C PRO A 689 -28.76 14.43 52.49
N PHE A 690 -28.00 13.53 53.12
CA PHE A 690 -28.21 13.17 54.52
C PHE A 690 -28.09 14.38 55.45
N THR A 691 -28.80 14.37 56.56
CA THR A 691 -28.86 15.50 57.50
C THR A 691 -28.09 15.25 58.80
N GLU A 692 -27.94 13.99 59.19
CA GLU A 692 -27.37 13.62 60.48
C GLU A 692 -26.14 12.74 60.31
N ILE A 693 -25.15 12.99 61.17
CA ILE A 693 -23.97 12.15 61.34
C ILE A 693 -24.16 11.34 62.63
N PRO A 694 -23.98 10.01 62.62
CA PRO A 694 -24.22 9.19 63.80
C PRO A 694 -23.14 9.39 64.88
N GLU A 695 -23.50 9.22 66.16
CA GLU A 695 -22.57 9.23 67.30
C GLU A 695 -21.40 8.25 67.14
N ALA A 696 -21.64 7.15 66.41
CA ALA A 696 -20.64 6.14 66.10
C ALA A 696 -19.42 6.70 65.32
N ILE A 697 -19.47 7.92 64.76
CA ILE A 697 -18.28 8.60 64.19
C ILE A 697 -17.11 8.72 65.17
N ARG A 698 -17.37 8.70 66.49
CA ARG A 698 -16.34 8.64 67.54
C ARG A 698 -15.41 7.43 67.45
N GLN A 699 -15.79 6.38 66.72
CA GLN A 699 -14.97 5.19 66.48
C GLN A 699 -13.76 5.49 65.61
N LEU A 700 -13.81 6.54 64.79
CA LEU A 700 -12.73 6.98 63.91
C LEU A 700 -11.66 7.76 64.69
N THR A 701 -10.93 7.07 65.55
CA THR A 701 -9.96 7.67 66.47
C THR A 701 -8.74 8.31 65.78
N ASN A 702 -8.45 7.90 64.54
CA ASN A 702 -7.35 8.43 63.73
C ASN A 702 -7.76 9.60 62.81
N LEU A 703 -9.03 10.02 62.84
CA LEU A 703 -9.55 11.05 61.96
C LEU A 703 -8.96 12.42 62.32
N LYS A 704 -8.27 13.04 61.35
CA LYS A 704 -7.61 14.34 61.46
C LYS A 704 -8.38 15.44 60.76
N GLU A 705 -9.12 15.10 59.71
CA GLU A 705 -9.82 16.08 58.88
C GLU A 705 -11.19 15.54 58.43
N LEU A 706 -12.24 16.33 58.64
CA LEU A 706 -13.62 15.99 58.30
C LEU A 706 -14.29 17.13 57.55
N TRP A 707 -14.76 16.87 56.32
CA TRP A 707 -15.47 17.85 55.51
C TRP A 707 -16.94 17.48 55.40
N ILE A 708 -17.81 18.35 55.90
CA ILE A 708 -19.27 18.17 55.92
C ILE A 708 -19.97 19.38 55.33
N SER A 709 -21.26 19.24 55.05
CA SER A 709 -22.13 20.34 54.63
C SER A 709 -22.67 21.06 55.85
N LYS A 710 -23.00 22.34 55.71
CA LYS A 710 -23.62 23.14 56.77
C LYS A 710 -24.84 22.51 57.44
N ALA A 711 -25.65 21.75 56.71
CA ALA A 711 -26.84 21.08 57.25
C ALA A 711 -26.52 19.99 58.28
N GLN A 712 -25.27 19.48 58.31
CA GLN A 712 -24.84 18.39 59.17
C GLN A 712 -24.02 18.89 60.38
N ASP A 713 -23.66 20.19 60.43
CA ASP A 713 -22.97 20.78 61.58
C ASP A 713 -23.96 21.04 62.71
N ASN A 714 -23.87 20.24 63.77
CA ASN A 714 -24.66 20.41 64.98
C ASN A 714 -23.76 20.40 66.24
N LEU A 715 -24.31 20.87 67.37
CA LEU A 715 -23.55 21.01 68.63
C LEU A 715 -23.06 19.67 69.20
N GLU A 716 -23.79 18.57 68.95
CA GLU A 716 -23.43 17.24 69.45
C GLU A 716 -22.27 16.63 68.67
N LEU A 717 -22.20 16.86 67.35
CA LEU A 717 -21.13 16.37 66.49
C LEU A 717 -19.74 16.79 67.02
N LYS A 718 -19.59 18.05 67.43
CA LYS A 718 -18.32 18.56 67.98
C LYS A 718 -17.87 17.84 69.25
N LYS A 719 -18.79 17.21 70.00
CA LYS A 719 -18.46 16.41 71.19
C LYS A 719 -17.97 15.00 70.84
N TRP A 720 -18.35 14.49 69.68
CA TRP A 720 -18.01 13.12 69.24
C TRP A 720 -16.67 13.05 68.50
N LEU A 721 -16.20 14.17 67.96
CA LEU A 721 -14.96 14.22 67.19
C LEU A 721 -13.70 14.33 68.07
N PRO A 722 -12.53 13.87 67.58
CA PRO A 722 -11.25 14.07 68.25
C PRO A 722 -10.94 15.55 68.53
N LYS A 723 -10.22 15.84 69.62
CA LYS A 723 -9.95 17.22 70.09
C LYS A 723 -9.19 18.10 69.09
N ASP A 724 -8.30 17.50 68.30
CA ASP A 724 -7.42 18.21 67.34
C ASP A 724 -7.89 18.07 65.88
N ILE A 725 -9.17 17.74 65.65
CA ILE A 725 -9.70 17.56 64.29
C ILE A 725 -9.86 18.90 63.56
N SER A 726 -9.49 18.91 62.27
CA SER A 726 -9.87 19.97 61.33
C SER A 726 -11.27 19.70 60.77
N LEU A 727 -12.28 20.40 61.30
CA LEU A 727 -13.65 20.34 60.79
C LEU A 727 -13.88 21.45 59.76
N VAL A 728 -14.06 21.07 58.49
CA VAL A 728 -14.35 21.98 57.38
C VAL A 728 -15.84 21.88 57.03
N VAL A 729 -16.54 23.02 57.03
CA VAL A 729 -17.98 23.09 56.74
C VAL A 729 -18.19 23.83 55.42
N HIS A 730 -18.76 23.15 54.44
CA HIS A 730 -19.08 23.67 53.10
C HIS A 730 -20.51 24.18 52.96
#